data_AF-A0A8D8Q6S8-F1
#
_entry.id   AF-A0A8D8Q6S8-F1
#
_cell.length_a   1.000
_cell.length_b   1.000
_cell.length_c   1.000
_cell.angle_alpha   90.00
_cell.angle_beta   90.00
_cell.angle_gamma   90.00
#
_symmetry.space_group_name_H-M   'P 1'
#
loop_
_entity.id
_entity.type
_entity.pdbx_description
1 polymer ?
#
loop_
_entity_poly.entity_id
_entity_poly.type
_entity_poly.pdbx_seq_one_letter_code
_entity_poly.pdbx_strand_id
1 'polypeptide(L)'
;MQSALAVVTHEFSHMWFGDLVTPISWNYAWLNEAFARKFQYSATASVEPTWRMEDLFVVEQVQVAFNADLKESHAMTSVTTTPDSVAATFDHIIYNKGGSVLRMLENVITPGLFKRSLQHYLKSASSPDVGGSVEPDTLWDAFDDILYENATVAAFLLGHDVETVRDVTDEWINKPGFPLVTFTRNYTNHVTTVTQHRFLLKKSDMDADKTTWTIPLTYTTASEALFEPRNNLMWFPKNEPSVEIADVGSDQWILANIMEKGFYRVNYDPTNWNLLSFQLNTKHSVIHTLNRAQLLDDAFTLSRTGLISYDIALELTKYLSKELDYIPWYSLWSHVRYLLHTYDETELGNQMKTYFIDRMEPIFTSLGLVDSTTEDNMNKIGRSSIALWFCNLGNTHCVDQTVGQFRDWIKNTEDKNIPPNIKDTVYCMGIKHGTPDEWSRLWKHYEATDLASERSAVLNALGCSQDKDTLYNYLAKILDPQSNVRSQDHYIVIRAVLGEKAGLAAGFQFLNKHIDGLLDEAKKDETSPAEDNLKSIVNLVGSGISTDDEMQIFSKILTPYNAHPLLSGTINKTMTVANDRMKFRNEHQVALQAWFNLNTPSTTPSPATTPRPTEVTSPDVPTPPPGPGQSTTPGPKPSGAASTVLTSGLLVATVLICVRNKLAAL
;
A
#
# COMPACT_ATOMS: atom_id res chain seq x y z
N MET A 1 -7.79 -13.97 -6.78
CA MET A 1 -7.60 -15.20 -5.99
C MET A 1 -6.82 -14.94 -4.71
N GLN A 2 -5.64 -14.29 -4.78
CA GLN A 2 -4.84 -13.98 -3.58
C GLN A 2 -5.60 -13.22 -2.49
N SER A 3 -6.24 -12.09 -2.83
CA SER A 3 -7.04 -11.33 -1.87
C SER A 3 -8.16 -12.17 -1.22
N ALA A 4 -8.83 -13.04 -1.98
CA ALA A 4 -9.88 -13.91 -1.44
C ALA A 4 -9.32 -14.94 -0.44
N LEU A 5 -8.18 -15.58 -0.74
CA LEU A 5 -7.54 -16.51 0.20
C LEU A 5 -7.06 -15.79 1.45
N ALA A 6 -6.47 -14.59 1.30
CA ALA A 6 -6.05 -13.76 2.42
C ALA A 6 -7.24 -13.46 3.35
N VAL A 7 -8.38 -13.01 2.82
CA VAL A 7 -9.59 -12.78 3.62
C VAL A 7 -10.04 -14.07 4.33
N VAL A 8 -10.09 -15.21 3.63
CA VAL A 8 -10.45 -16.49 4.26
C VAL A 8 -9.52 -16.83 5.43
N THR A 9 -8.20 -16.63 5.28
CA THR A 9 -7.25 -16.88 6.37
C THR A 9 -7.37 -15.87 7.52
N HIS A 10 -7.74 -14.61 7.25
CA HIS A 10 -8.08 -13.63 8.29
C HIS A 10 -9.26 -14.12 9.12
N GLU A 11 -10.37 -14.46 8.48
CA GLU A 11 -11.58 -14.94 9.16
C GLU A 11 -11.37 -16.28 9.88
N PHE A 12 -10.56 -17.19 9.33
CA PHE A 12 -10.25 -18.45 10.01
C PHE A 12 -9.40 -18.23 11.25
N SER A 13 -8.58 -17.19 11.27
CA SER A 13 -7.80 -16.84 12.46
C SER A 13 -8.73 -16.40 13.60
N HIS A 14 -9.86 -15.77 13.30
CA HIS A 14 -10.86 -15.38 14.30
C HIS A 14 -11.50 -16.56 15.03
N MET A 15 -11.51 -17.77 14.44
CA MET A 15 -11.97 -18.97 15.16
C MET A 15 -11.19 -19.24 16.46
N TRP A 16 -9.95 -18.74 16.55
CA TRP A 16 -9.15 -18.78 17.78
C TRP A 16 -9.06 -17.40 18.45
N PHE A 17 -8.74 -16.35 17.69
CA PHE A 17 -8.53 -14.98 18.18
C PHE A 17 -9.76 -14.11 17.90
N GLY A 18 -10.75 -14.18 18.79
CA GLY A 18 -12.05 -13.53 18.63
C GLY A 18 -13.19 -14.40 19.11
N ASP A 19 -13.25 -15.65 18.64
CA ASP A 19 -14.35 -16.57 18.93
C ASP A 19 -14.06 -17.47 20.15
N LEU A 20 -12.94 -18.20 20.13
CA LEU A 20 -12.55 -19.08 21.24
C LEU A 20 -12.01 -18.30 22.44
N VAL A 21 -11.15 -17.32 22.15
CA VAL A 21 -10.62 -16.38 23.13
C VAL A 21 -10.98 -14.97 22.68
N THR A 22 -11.76 -14.26 23.50
CA THR A 22 -12.36 -12.97 23.17
C THR A 22 -11.91 -11.92 24.19
N PRO A 23 -11.57 -10.68 23.78
CA PRO A 23 -11.27 -9.62 24.71
C PRO A 23 -12.49 -9.31 25.58
N ILE A 24 -12.28 -9.08 26.88
CA ILE A 24 -13.34 -8.73 27.85
C ILE A 24 -14.01 -7.37 27.52
N SER A 25 -13.33 -6.54 26.73
CA SER A 25 -13.76 -5.19 26.35
C SER A 25 -13.24 -4.81 24.97
N TRP A 26 -13.99 -3.98 24.24
CA TRP A 26 -13.55 -3.35 22.99
C TRP A 26 -12.32 -2.48 23.14
N ASN A 27 -11.96 -2.09 24.37
CA ASN A 27 -10.69 -1.42 24.65
C ASN A 27 -9.47 -2.23 24.20
N TYR A 28 -9.63 -3.55 24.10
CA TYR A 28 -8.60 -4.50 23.71
C TYR A 28 -8.93 -5.18 22.38
N ALA A 29 -9.70 -4.52 21.49
CA ALA A 29 -10.11 -5.08 20.20
C ALA A 29 -8.92 -5.56 19.34
N TRP A 30 -7.72 -5.02 19.55
CA TRP A 30 -6.50 -5.47 18.87
C TRP A 30 -6.16 -6.93 19.17
N LEU A 31 -6.57 -7.51 20.32
CA LEU A 31 -6.39 -8.94 20.61
C LEU A 31 -7.09 -9.85 19.59
N ASN A 32 -8.08 -9.33 18.86
CA ASN A 32 -8.69 -10.03 17.74
C ASN A 32 -8.00 -9.67 16.44
N GLU A 33 -8.10 -8.39 16.06
CA GLU A 33 -7.79 -7.95 14.69
C GLU A 33 -6.30 -7.93 14.38
N ALA A 34 -5.44 -7.68 15.37
CA ALA A 34 -4.00 -7.71 15.15
C ALA A 34 -3.52 -9.13 14.80
N PHE A 35 -4.03 -10.14 15.51
CA PHE A 35 -3.69 -11.54 15.26
C PHE A 35 -4.26 -12.00 13.93
N ALA A 36 -5.53 -11.72 13.66
CA ALA A 36 -6.15 -12.05 12.38
C ALA A 36 -5.40 -11.39 11.21
N ARG A 37 -4.99 -10.12 11.36
CA ARG A 37 -4.18 -9.43 10.35
C ARG A 37 -2.78 -10.02 10.16
N LYS A 38 -2.09 -10.44 11.22
CA LYS A 38 -0.80 -11.14 11.12
C LYS A 38 -0.95 -12.49 10.39
N PHE A 39 -1.97 -13.26 10.77
CA PHE A 39 -2.19 -14.59 10.22
C PHE A 39 -2.79 -14.56 8.82
N GLN A 40 -3.50 -13.51 8.43
CA GLN A 40 -3.90 -13.25 7.04
C GLN A 40 -2.73 -13.43 6.06
N TYR A 41 -1.53 -12.96 6.41
CA TYR A 41 -0.36 -13.06 5.55
C TYR A 41 0.43 -14.33 5.80
N SER A 42 0.75 -14.64 7.07
CA SER A 42 1.60 -15.80 7.41
C SER A 42 0.92 -17.16 7.17
N ALA A 43 -0.38 -17.28 7.42
CA ALA A 43 -1.13 -18.49 7.06
C ALA A 43 -1.28 -18.60 5.53
N THR A 44 -1.54 -17.49 4.82
CA THR A 44 -1.56 -17.52 3.35
C THR A 44 -0.21 -17.91 2.77
N ALA A 45 0.90 -17.40 3.29
CA ALA A 45 2.25 -17.84 2.90
C ALA A 45 2.47 -19.33 3.17
N SER A 46 1.90 -19.88 4.23
CA SER A 46 2.01 -21.31 4.54
C SER A 46 1.25 -22.18 3.54
N VAL A 47 0.10 -21.69 3.04
CA VAL A 47 -0.74 -22.40 2.04
C VAL A 47 -0.21 -22.22 0.61
N GLU A 48 0.31 -21.04 0.29
CA GLU A 48 0.86 -20.67 -1.03
C GLU A 48 2.28 -20.05 -0.88
N PRO A 49 3.32 -20.88 -0.63
CA PRO A 49 4.67 -20.42 -0.29
C PRO A 49 5.35 -19.53 -1.34
N THR A 50 4.96 -19.67 -2.61
CA THR A 50 5.54 -18.88 -3.71
C THR A 50 5.00 -17.45 -3.79
N TRP A 51 3.92 -17.11 -3.08
CA TRP A 51 3.27 -15.80 -3.23
C TRP A 51 3.98 -14.65 -2.52
N ARG A 52 5.02 -14.94 -1.72
CA ARG A 52 5.79 -13.93 -0.97
C ARG A 52 4.89 -13.01 -0.12
N MET A 53 3.86 -13.58 0.52
CA MET A 53 2.93 -12.80 1.34
C MET A 53 3.63 -12.07 2.50
N GLU A 54 4.69 -12.64 3.07
CA GLU A 54 5.48 -11.97 4.11
C GLU A 54 6.15 -10.66 3.62
N ASP A 55 6.49 -10.58 2.33
CA ASP A 55 7.03 -9.36 1.76
C ASP A 55 5.92 -8.33 1.53
N LEU A 56 4.76 -8.79 1.07
CA LEU A 56 3.57 -7.94 0.93
C LEU A 56 3.09 -7.40 2.27
N PHE A 57 3.24 -8.14 3.38
CA PHE A 57 2.91 -7.65 4.71
C PHE A 57 3.65 -6.33 5.01
N VAL A 58 4.90 -6.19 4.59
CA VAL A 58 5.68 -4.97 4.84
C VAL A 58 5.06 -3.77 4.12
N VAL A 59 4.87 -3.87 2.81
CA VAL A 59 4.42 -2.73 2.01
C VAL A 59 2.91 -2.47 2.11
N GLU A 60 2.10 -3.50 2.38
CA GLU A 60 0.65 -3.39 2.50
C GLU A 60 0.17 -3.17 3.95
N GLN A 61 0.97 -3.56 4.96
CA GLN A 61 0.58 -3.42 6.37
C GLN A 61 1.50 -2.48 7.15
N VAL A 62 2.81 -2.76 7.24
CA VAL A 62 3.75 -1.95 8.04
C VAL A 62 3.79 -0.49 7.56
N GLN A 63 4.03 -0.28 6.27
CA GLN A 63 4.15 1.07 5.70
C GLN A 63 2.81 1.82 5.68
N VAL A 64 1.69 1.09 5.55
CA VAL A 64 0.34 1.67 5.68
C VAL A 64 0.08 2.11 7.12
N ALA A 65 0.45 1.29 8.11
CA ALA A 65 0.34 1.63 9.52
C ALA A 65 1.17 2.87 9.88
N PHE A 66 2.41 2.99 9.37
CA PHE A 66 3.20 4.20 9.58
C PHE A 66 2.50 5.45 9.05
N ASN A 67 1.88 5.38 7.87
CA ASN A 67 1.17 6.51 7.31
C ASN A 67 -0.10 6.87 8.08
N ALA A 68 -0.83 5.88 8.61
CA ALA A 68 -2.01 6.08 9.43
C ALA A 68 -1.64 6.67 10.80
N ASP A 69 -0.66 6.09 11.49
CA ASP A 69 -0.23 6.48 12.84
C ASP A 69 0.52 7.82 12.87
N LEU A 70 0.83 8.40 11.70
CA LEU A 70 1.29 9.79 11.57
C LEU A 70 0.15 10.82 11.46
N LYS A 71 -1.04 10.41 11.01
CA LYS A 71 -2.15 11.31 10.69
C LYS A 71 -3.27 11.24 11.72
N GLU A 72 -3.62 10.03 12.15
CA GLU A 72 -4.79 9.74 12.98
C GLU A 72 -4.38 8.74 14.08
N SER A 73 -3.42 9.16 14.89
CA SER A 73 -2.76 8.30 15.87
C SER A 73 -3.60 8.10 17.14
N HIS A 74 -3.68 6.86 17.61
CA HIS A 74 -4.09 6.51 18.97
C HIS A 74 -3.31 5.28 19.46
N ALA A 75 -3.39 4.98 20.76
CA ALA A 75 -2.86 3.75 21.32
C ALA A 75 -3.69 2.54 20.84
N MET A 76 -3.08 1.36 20.72
CA MET A 76 -3.81 0.13 20.36
C MET A 76 -4.84 -0.23 21.45
N THR A 77 -4.49 -0.01 22.71
CA THR A 77 -5.46 -0.04 23.81
C THR A 77 -6.06 1.34 23.97
N SER A 78 -7.36 1.49 23.67
CA SER A 78 -8.07 2.77 23.74
C SER A 78 -9.39 2.62 24.47
N VAL A 79 -9.73 3.58 25.35
CA VAL A 79 -11.00 3.55 26.08
C VAL A 79 -12.17 3.82 25.13
N THR A 80 -13.11 2.90 25.07
CA THR A 80 -14.35 2.97 24.29
C THR A 80 -15.56 2.97 25.23
N THR A 81 -16.51 3.86 24.97
CA THR A 81 -17.69 4.06 25.84
C THR A 81 -19.01 4.16 25.08
N THR A 82 -18.97 4.44 23.78
CA THR A 82 -20.14 4.53 22.90
C THR A 82 -19.99 3.62 21.67
N PRO A 83 -21.09 3.21 21.01
CA PRO A 83 -21.04 2.47 19.76
C PRO A 83 -20.15 3.12 18.69
N ASP A 84 -20.23 4.44 18.52
CA ASP A 84 -19.39 5.17 17.56
C ASP A 84 -17.90 5.09 17.93
N SER A 85 -17.57 5.18 19.23
CA SER A 85 -16.17 5.02 19.68
C SER A 85 -15.63 3.61 19.45
N VAL A 86 -16.51 2.59 19.55
CA VAL A 86 -16.18 1.19 19.27
C VAL A 86 -15.95 1.03 17.77
N ALA A 87 -16.87 1.50 16.93
CA ALA A 87 -16.74 1.46 15.47
C ALA A 87 -15.47 2.17 14.99
N ALA A 88 -15.15 3.34 15.55
CA ALA A 88 -13.94 4.09 15.22
C ALA A 88 -12.63 3.40 15.64
N THR A 89 -12.69 2.40 16.54
CA THR A 89 -11.52 1.62 16.93
C THR A 89 -11.12 0.63 15.83
N PHE A 90 -12.01 0.21 14.93
CA PHE A 90 -11.70 -0.75 13.87
C PHE A 90 -11.00 -0.07 12.68
N ASP A 91 -9.74 0.35 12.89
CA ASP A 91 -8.99 1.20 11.97
C ASP A 91 -7.59 0.63 11.63
N HIS A 92 -6.75 1.42 10.95
CA HIS A 92 -5.39 0.97 10.61
C HIS A 92 -4.47 0.77 11.82
N ILE A 93 -4.76 1.35 12.98
CA ILE A 93 -3.97 1.15 14.19
C ILE A 93 -4.21 -0.26 14.75
N ILE A 94 -5.47 -0.65 14.91
CA ILE A 94 -5.81 -1.96 15.48
C ILE A 94 -5.40 -3.10 14.54
N TYR A 95 -5.64 -2.95 13.23
CA TYR A 95 -5.30 -3.98 12.25
C TYR A 95 -3.82 -3.94 11.86
N ASN A 96 -3.39 -2.87 11.19
CA ASN A 96 -2.08 -2.83 10.53
C ASN A 96 -0.93 -2.65 11.54
N LYS A 97 -1.03 -1.68 12.46
CA LYS A 97 0.01 -1.50 13.51
C LYS A 97 0.01 -2.69 14.45
N GLY A 98 -1.14 -3.14 14.92
CA GLY A 98 -1.26 -4.32 15.78
C GLY A 98 -0.57 -5.54 15.18
N GLY A 99 -0.89 -5.91 13.93
CA GLY A 99 -0.23 -7.01 13.26
C GLY A 99 1.29 -6.81 13.10
N SER A 100 1.73 -5.57 12.90
CA SER A 100 3.15 -5.22 12.75
C SER A 100 3.93 -5.35 14.06
N VAL A 101 3.34 -4.94 15.19
CA VAL A 101 3.91 -5.11 16.53
C VAL A 101 4.02 -6.60 16.87
N LEU A 102 3.00 -7.41 16.54
CA LEU A 102 3.07 -8.87 16.73
C LEU A 102 4.14 -9.53 15.84
N ARG A 103 4.31 -9.07 14.59
CA ARG A 103 5.39 -9.52 13.68
C ARG A 103 6.77 -9.15 14.23
N MET A 104 6.92 -7.96 14.82
CA MET A 104 8.15 -7.55 15.51
C MET A 104 8.42 -8.44 16.73
N LEU A 105 7.42 -8.69 17.57
CA LEU A 105 7.55 -9.57 18.74
C LEU A 105 7.96 -10.99 18.33
N GLU A 106 7.30 -11.57 17.32
CA GLU A 106 7.67 -12.88 16.76
C GLU A 106 9.13 -12.92 16.28
N ASN A 107 9.60 -11.84 15.67
CA ASN A 107 11.00 -11.72 15.23
C ASN A 107 11.96 -11.75 16.42
N VAL A 108 11.64 -11.02 17.50
CA VAL A 108 12.46 -10.94 18.70
C VAL A 108 12.54 -12.28 19.41
N ILE A 109 11.40 -12.90 19.70
CA ILE A 109 11.35 -14.12 20.51
C ILE A 109 11.48 -15.41 19.70
N THR A 110 11.58 -15.31 18.38
CA THR A 110 11.57 -16.39 17.38
C THR A 110 10.20 -17.03 17.10
N PRO A 111 9.95 -17.47 15.85
CA PRO A 111 8.66 -18.09 15.47
C PRO A 111 8.28 -19.32 16.30
N GLY A 112 9.27 -20.13 16.71
CA GLY A 112 9.03 -21.35 17.46
C GLY A 112 8.48 -21.09 18.86
N LEU A 113 9.08 -20.13 19.58
CA LEU A 113 8.60 -19.73 20.91
C LEU A 113 7.29 -18.97 20.80
N PHE A 114 7.15 -18.04 19.84
CA PHE A 114 5.91 -17.32 19.59
C PHE A 114 4.72 -18.28 19.38
N LYS A 115 4.88 -19.31 18.54
CA LYS A 115 3.86 -20.34 18.34
C LYS A 115 3.53 -21.11 19.62
N ARG A 116 4.54 -21.51 20.41
CA ARG A 116 4.32 -22.23 21.67
C ARG A 116 3.58 -21.37 22.69
N SER A 117 3.96 -20.10 22.82
CA SER A 117 3.28 -19.12 23.69
C SER A 117 1.82 -18.93 23.30
N LEU A 118 1.50 -18.82 22.00
CA LEU A 118 0.11 -18.74 21.55
C LEU A 118 -0.69 -20.02 21.81
N GLN A 119 -0.07 -21.19 21.63
CA GLN A 119 -0.73 -22.45 21.96
C GLN A 119 -1.02 -22.59 23.46
N HIS A 120 -0.11 -22.09 24.30
CA HIS A 120 -0.30 -22.03 25.75
C HIS A 120 -1.41 -21.04 26.10
N TYR A 121 -1.34 -19.81 25.59
CA TYR A 121 -2.37 -18.78 25.74
C TYR A 121 -3.76 -19.28 25.39
N LEU A 122 -3.96 -19.84 24.19
CA LEU A 122 -5.27 -20.29 23.76
C LEU A 122 -5.83 -21.40 24.67
N LYS A 123 -4.98 -22.31 25.16
CA LYS A 123 -5.40 -23.39 26.07
C LYS A 123 -5.71 -22.89 27.48
N SER A 124 -4.90 -21.97 28.01
CA SER A 124 -5.10 -21.43 29.35
C SER A 124 -6.30 -20.49 29.38
N ALA A 125 -6.40 -19.58 28.41
CA ALA A 125 -7.49 -18.62 28.26
C ALA A 125 -8.85 -19.29 28.01
N SER A 126 -8.90 -20.37 27.23
CA SER A 126 -10.15 -21.10 26.96
C SER A 126 -10.46 -22.19 28.00
N SER A 127 -9.70 -22.28 29.09
CA SER A 127 -9.95 -23.25 30.15
C SER A 127 -11.29 -22.95 30.84
N PRO A 128 -11.95 -23.94 31.47
CA PRO A 128 -13.20 -23.70 32.19
C PRO A 128 -13.10 -22.65 33.30
N ASP A 129 -11.91 -22.45 33.87
CA ASP A 129 -11.66 -21.51 34.96
C ASP A 129 -11.61 -20.06 34.47
N VAL A 130 -11.12 -19.82 33.25
CA VAL A 130 -11.03 -18.48 32.64
C VAL A 130 -12.24 -18.18 31.75
N GLY A 131 -12.77 -19.19 31.05
CA GLY A 131 -14.01 -19.09 30.28
C GLY A 131 -13.89 -18.39 28.92
N GLY A 132 -12.69 -18.14 28.42
CA GLY A 132 -12.44 -17.59 27.09
C GLY A 132 -12.50 -16.07 26.99
N SER A 133 -12.91 -15.34 28.04
CA SER A 133 -12.92 -13.87 28.03
C SER A 133 -11.73 -13.29 28.80
N VAL A 134 -10.88 -12.50 28.13
CA VAL A 134 -9.54 -12.17 28.65
C VAL A 134 -9.14 -10.70 28.49
N GLU A 135 -8.17 -10.30 29.31
CA GLU A 135 -7.43 -9.04 29.17
C GLU A 135 -6.07 -9.29 28.49
N PRO A 136 -5.37 -8.24 28.00
CA PRO A 136 -4.03 -8.37 27.44
C PRO A 136 -3.03 -9.08 28.36
N ASP A 137 -3.18 -8.92 29.66
CA ASP A 137 -2.32 -9.52 30.68
C ASP A 137 -2.28 -11.04 30.56
N THR A 138 -3.41 -11.69 30.26
CA THR A 138 -3.48 -13.14 30.05
C THR A 138 -2.62 -13.61 28.87
N LEU A 139 -2.46 -12.77 27.83
CA LEU A 139 -1.58 -13.06 26.72
C LEU A 139 -0.11 -12.97 27.14
N TRP A 140 0.26 -11.91 27.86
CA TRP A 140 1.65 -11.70 28.27
C TRP A 140 2.11 -12.70 29.32
N ASP A 141 1.26 -13.03 30.29
CA ASP A 141 1.53 -14.09 31.26
C ASP A 141 1.81 -15.43 30.56
N ALA A 142 1.04 -15.77 29.52
CA ALA A 142 1.26 -16.98 28.75
C ALA A 142 2.56 -16.95 27.91
N PHE A 143 3.01 -15.77 27.48
CA PHE A 143 4.31 -15.62 26.84
C PHE A 143 5.44 -15.79 27.85
N ASP A 144 5.33 -15.14 29.00
CA ASP A 144 6.31 -15.21 30.08
C ASP A 144 6.44 -16.65 30.59
N ASP A 145 5.34 -17.36 30.83
CA ASP A 145 5.35 -18.78 31.22
C ASP A 145 6.23 -19.65 30.30
N ILE A 146 6.13 -19.46 28.99
CA ILE A 146 6.88 -20.24 27.99
C ILE A 146 8.33 -19.77 27.84
N LEU A 147 8.58 -18.46 27.89
CA LEU A 147 9.94 -17.93 27.73
C LEU A 147 10.79 -18.24 28.97
N TYR A 148 10.22 -18.11 30.16
CA TYR A 148 10.90 -18.33 31.43
C TYR A 148 10.96 -19.81 31.85
N GLU A 149 10.44 -20.76 31.05
CA GLU A 149 10.87 -22.18 31.11
C GLU A 149 12.40 -22.30 31.09
N ASN A 150 13.06 -21.35 30.40
CA ASN A 150 14.50 -21.17 30.43
C ASN A 150 14.85 -19.68 30.59
N ALA A 151 15.09 -19.24 31.83
CA ALA A 151 15.44 -17.86 32.15
C ALA A 151 16.65 -17.32 31.38
N THR A 152 17.63 -18.17 31.01
CA THR A 152 18.77 -17.75 30.18
C THR A 152 18.33 -17.43 28.75
N VAL A 153 17.39 -18.20 28.19
CA VAL A 153 16.81 -17.93 26.87
C VAL A 153 15.96 -16.66 26.92
N ALA A 154 15.12 -16.49 27.95
CA ALA A 154 14.34 -15.26 28.13
C ALA A 154 15.24 -14.02 28.18
N ALA A 155 16.27 -14.02 29.04
CA ALA A 155 17.23 -12.91 29.16
C ALA A 155 17.98 -12.63 27.85
N PHE A 156 18.34 -13.66 27.09
CA PHE A 156 19.00 -13.50 25.79
C PHE A 156 18.08 -12.87 24.73
N LEU A 157 16.79 -13.22 24.71
CA LEU A 157 15.85 -12.74 23.70
C LEU A 157 15.31 -11.35 24.03
N LEU A 158 14.92 -11.12 25.29
CA LEU A 158 14.26 -9.89 25.74
C LEU A 158 15.24 -8.80 26.19
N GLY A 159 16.49 -9.17 26.47
CA GLY A 159 17.50 -8.27 27.04
C GLY A 159 17.69 -8.53 28.53
N HIS A 160 18.91 -8.27 29.03
CA HIS A 160 19.31 -8.63 30.40
C HIS A 160 18.52 -7.91 31.51
N ASP A 161 17.96 -6.73 31.22
CA ASP A 161 17.22 -5.90 32.19
C ASP A 161 15.69 -5.98 32.00
N VAL A 162 15.21 -7.00 31.28
CA VAL A 162 13.78 -7.22 31.02
C VAL A 162 13.27 -8.41 31.81
N GLU A 163 12.22 -8.20 32.61
CA GLU A 163 11.62 -9.23 33.49
C GLU A 163 10.40 -9.89 32.86
N THR A 164 9.73 -9.22 31.92
CA THR A 164 8.51 -9.70 31.27
C THR A 164 8.46 -9.26 29.80
N VAL A 165 7.71 -9.98 28.97
CA VAL A 165 7.39 -9.52 27.61
C VAL A 165 6.69 -8.16 27.63
N ARG A 166 5.93 -7.87 28.70
CA ARG A 166 5.26 -6.58 28.86
C ARG A 166 6.23 -5.42 28.86
N ASP A 167 7.39 -5.54 29.50
CA ASP A 167 8.39 -4.46 29.60
C ASP A 167 8.89 -3.94 28.24
N VAL A 168 8.81 -4.78 27.20
CA VAL A 168 9.21 -4.44 25.83
C VAL A 168 8.03 -4.20 24.89
N THR A 169 6.80 -4.56 25.26
CA THR A 169 5.59 -4.34 24.45
C THR A 169 4.72 -3.17 24.91
N ASP A 170 4.83 -2.73 26.17
CA ASP A 170 3.90 -1.78 26.80
C ASP A 170 3.76 -0.47 26.02
N GLU A 171 4.87 0.19 25.67
CA GLU A 171 4.82 1.44 24.91
C GLU A 171 4.25 1.27 23.50
N TRP A 172 4.38 0.09 22.88
CA TRP A 172 3.85 -0.16 21.54
C TRP A 172 2.33 -0.27 21.53
N ILE A 173 1.76 -0.76 22.63
CA ILE A 173 0.33 -1.02 22.79
C ILE A 173 -0.38 0.19 23.41
N ASN A 174 0.22 0.78 24.44
CA ASN A 174 -0.42 1.77 25.30
C ASN A 174 -0.04 3.22 24.97
N LYS A 175 0.83 3.45 23.96
CA LYS A 175 1.15 4.80 23.47
C LYS A 175 0.80 4.98 21.99
N PRO A 176 0.33 6.18 21.61
CA PRO A 176 0.12 6.54 20.21
C PRO A 176 1.47 6.77 19.49
N GLY A 177 1.52 6.47 18.20
CA GLY A 177 2.70 6.72 17.36
C GLY A 177 3.76 5.63 17.44
N PHE A 178 4.90 5.92 16.83
CA PHE A 178 6.06 5.04 16.73
C PHE A 178 7.36 5.87 16.65
N PRO A 179 8.53 5.27 16.93
CA PRO A 179 9.78 6.02 16.92
C PRO A 179 10.39 6.19 15.53
N LEU A 180 11.03 7.33 15.31
CA LEU A 180 12.09 7.52 14.33
C LEU A 180 13.44 7.26 15.01
N VAL A 181 14.19 6.31 14.47
CA VAL A 181 15.54 5.96 14.94
C VAL A 181 16.58 6.62 14.03
N THR A 182 17.42 7.49 14.59
CA THR A 182 18.40 8.26 13.83
C THR A 182 19.82 7.77 14.10
N PHE A 183 20.53 7.38 13.05
CA PHE A 183 21.93 6.96 13.07
C PHE A 183 22.82 8.14 12.66
N THR A 184 23.64 8.62 13.59
CA THR A 184 24.61 9.69 13.34
C THR A 184 26.02 9.12 13.46
N ARG A 185 26.74 9.09 12.35
CA ARG A 185 28.09 8.51 12.30
C ARG A 185 29.18 9.55 12.50
N ASN A 186 30.12 9.22 13.38
CA ASN A 186 31.42 9.86 13.42
C ASN A 186 32.42 9.04 12.61
N TYR A 187 32.68 9.51 11.40
CA TYR A 187 33.54 8.83 10.43
C TYR A 187 35.03 8.83 10.80
N THR A 188 35.45 9.61 11.80
CA THR A 188 36.84 9.70 12.26
C THR A 188 37.17 8.67 13.33
N ASN A 189 36.27 8.47 14.31
CA ASN A 189 36.46 7.49 15.38
C ASN A 189 35.67 6.20 15.15
N HIS A 190 34.94 6.08 14.04
CA HIS A 190 34.14 4.92 13.63
C HIS A 190 33.01 4.54 14.60
N VAL A 191 32.52 5.51 15.38
CA VAL A 191 31.37 5.33 16.28
C VAL A 191 30.11 5.88 15.63
N THR A 192 29.04 5.09 15.67
CA THR A 192 27.70 5.49 15.27
C THR A 192 26.83 5.67 16.50
N THR A 193 26.38 6.89 16.74
CA THR A 193 25.43 7.21 17.82
C THR A 193 24.01 7.05 17.28
N VAL A 194 23.19 6.28 17.97
CA VAL A 194 21.79 6.01 17.60
C VAL A 194 20.88 6.67 18.62
N THR A 195 19.96 7.53 18.16
CA THR A 195 18.96 8.21 19.00
C THR A 195 17.54 7.87 18.54
N GLN A 196 16.56 8.09 19.41
CA GLN A 196 15.14 7.88 19.09
C GLN A 196 14.28 9.07 19.52
N HIS A 197 13.23 9.34 18.75
CA HIS A 197 12.16 10.27 19.10
C HIS A 197 10.85 9.78 18.48
N ARG A 198 9.70 10.11 19.08
CA ARG A 198 8.40 9.88 18.43
C ARG A 198 8.36 10.59 17.08
N PHE A 199 8.00 9.86 16.02
CA PHE A 199 7.88 10.44 14.70
C PHE A 199 6.54 11.14 14.52
N LEU A 200 6.57 12.43 14.18
CA LEU A 200 5.40 13.28 13.96
C LEU A 200 5.60 14.13 12.71
N LEU A 201 4.50 14.61 12.11
CA LEU A 201 4.55 15.39 10.87
C LEU A 201 5.28 16.73 11.02
N LYS A 202 5.17 17.37 12.19
CA LYS A 202 5.80 18.67 12.47
C LYS A 202 7.00 18.46 13.38
N LYS A 203 8.14 19.01 12.97
CA LYS A 203 9.38 18.98 13.76
C LYS A 203 9.21 19.61 15.15
N SER A 204 8.45 20.70 15.27
CA SER A 204 8.16 21.32 16.58
C SER A 204 7.48 20.37 17.56
N ASP A 205 6.59 19.51 17.05
CA ASP A 205 5.83 18.58 17.86
C ASP A 205 6.72 17.40 18.26
N MET A 206 7.61 16.95 17.35
CA MET A 206 8.64 15.96 17.65
C MET A 206 9.58 16.43 18.75
N ASP A 207 10.05 17.68 18.69
CA ASP A 207 11.00 18.24 19.67
C ASP A 207 10.37 18.34 21.08
N ALA A 208 9.05 18.60 21.14
CA ALA A 208 8.28 18.71 22.38
C ALA A 208 7.91 17.34 22.99
N ASP A 209 7.70 16.32 22.17
CA ASP A 209 7.34 14.96 22.61
C ASP A 209 8.55 14.24 23.23
N LYS A 210 8.32 13.50 24.33
CA LYS A 210 9.35 12.76 25.07
C LYS A 210 9.04 11.26 25.17
N THR A 211 8.06 10.78 24.40
CA THR A 211 7.72 9.37 24.33
C THR A 211 8.86 8.62 23.66
N THR A 212 9.31 7.55 24.32
CA THR A 212 10.36 6.65 23.86
C THR A 212 9.87 5.20 23.97
N TRP A 213 10.51 4.29 23.25
CA TRP A 213 10.18 2.87 23.21
C TRP A 213 11.41 2.03 23.54
N THR A 214 11.19 0.83 24.05
CA THR A 214 12.24 -0.19 24.08
C THR A 214 12.26 -0.85 22.70
N ILE A 215 13.31 -0.58 21.90
CA ILE A 215 13.35 -0.93 20.47
C ILE A 215 14.28 -2.12 20.25
N PRO A 216 13.81 -3.22 19.61
CA PRO A 216 14.67 -4.30 19.14
C PRO A 216 15.36 -3.88 17.83
N LEU A 217 16.50 -3.22 17.95
CA LEU A 217 17.26 -2.69 16.82
C LEU A 217 18.03 -3.80 16.12
N THR A 218 17.86 -3.93 14.81
CA THR A 218 18.70 -4.79 13.96
C THR A 218 19.44 -3.94 12.95
N TYR A 219 20.64 -4.36 12.55
CA TYR A 219 21.41 -3.68 11.51
C TYR A 219 22.41 -4.60 10.81
N THR A 220 22.91 -4.16 9.67
CA THR A 220 24.05 -4.74 8.97
C THR A 220 24.87 -3.63 8.31
N THR A 221 26.09 -3.96 7.87
CA THR A 221 27.01 -3.03 7.24
C THR A 221 27.41 -3.51 5.84
N ALA A 222 28.09 -2.68 5.07
CA ALA A 222 28.54 -3.03 3.73
C ALA A 222 29.49 -4.25 3.68
N SER A 223 30.32 -4.44 4.71
CA SER A 223 31.26 -5.57 4.76
C SER A 223 30.57 -6.90 5.06
N GLU A 224 29.51 -6.86 5.86
CA GLU A 224 28.77 -8.05 6.27
C GLU A 224 27.66 -8.39 5.26
N ALA A 225 26.85 -7.39 4.91
CA ALA A 225 25.69 -7.49 4.02
C ALA A 225 24.77 -8.69 4.35
N LEU A 226 24.56 -8.96 5.64
CA LEU A 226 23.76 -10.08 6.12
C LEU A 226 22.36 -9.60 6.51
N PHE A 227 21.36 -10.00 5.70
CA PHE A 227 19.97 -9.60 5.85
C PHE A 227 19.12 -10.68 6.52
N GLU A 228 19.65 -11.28 7.58
CA GLU A 228 18.89 -12.20 8.43
C GLU A 228 18.04 -11.41 9.45
N PRO A 229 16.78 -11.78 9.73
CA PRO A 229 15.84 -10.97 10.52
C PRO A 229 16.30 -10.52 11.91
N ARG A 230 17.28 -11.21 12.51
CA ARG A 230 17.84 -10.91 13.85
C ARG A 230 19.33 -10.53 13.79
N ASN A 231 19.84 -10.20 12.60
CA ASN A 231 21.24 -9.86 12.46
C ASN A 231 21.60 -8.61 13.27
N ASN A 232 22.72 -8.70 14.00
CA ASN A 232 23.17 -7.70 14.98
C ASN A 232 22.04 -7.13 15.86
N LEU A 233 21.11 -7.98 16.31
CA LEU A 233 20.03 -7.57 17.19
C LEU A 233 20.61 -7.01 18.50
N MET A 234 20.26 -5.77 18.82
CA MET A 234 20.55 -5.12 20.09
C MET A 234 19.31 -4.38 20.59
N TRP A 235 19.18 -4.25 21.91
CA TRP A 235 18.10 -3.48 22.50
C TRP A 235 18.51 -2.01 22.65
N PHE A 236 17.63 -1.10 22.25
CA PHE A 236 17.68 0.31 22.61
C PHE A 236 16.64 0.57 23.70
N PRO A 237 17.04 0.64 24.99
CA PRO A 237 16.11 0.84 26.08
C PRO A 237 15.45 2.21 26.03
N LYS A 238 14.17 2.30 26.39
CA LYS A 238 13.39 3.56 26.39
C LYS A 238 13.97 4.67 27.28
N ASN A 239 14.70 4.29 28.32
CA ASN A 239 15.26 5.22 29.30
C ASN A 239 16.66 5.73 28.91
N GLU A 240 17.29 5.13 27.90
CA GLU A 240 18.59 5.55 27.41
C GLU A 240 18.43 6.67 26.37
N PRO A 241 19.25 7.75 26.43
CA PRO A 241 19.18 8.82 25.44
C PRO A 241 19.74 8.39 24.07
N SER A 242 20.67 7.43 24.07
CA SER A 242 21.32 6.92 22.88
C SER A 242 21.98 5.57 23.12
N VAL A 243 22.21 4.81 22.05
CA VAL A 243 23.10 3.64 22.04
C VAL A 243 24.21 3.83 21.00
N GLU A 244 25.31 3.11 21.16
CA GLU A 244 26.47 3.20 20.27
C GLU A 244 26.70 1.90 19.51
N ILE A 245 27.07 2.03 18.23
CA ILE A 245 27.57 0.95 17.38
C ILE A 245 28.98 1.34 16.92
N ALA A 246 29.97 0.53 17.29
CA ALA A 246 31.38 0.77 17.00
C ALA A 246 31.83 0.09 15.71
N ASP A 247 33.05 0.44 15.27
CA ASP A 247 33.82 -0.26 14.24
C ASP A 247 33.18 -0.30 12.84
N VAL A 248 32.37 0.71 12.48
CA VAL A 248 31.84 0.84 11.11
C VAL A 248 32.79 1.70 10.27
N GLY A 249 33.45 1.07 9.29
CA GLY A 249 34.41 1.71 8.38
C GLY A 249 33.81 2.93 7.67
N SER A 250 34.61 3.97 7.45
CA SER A 250 34.11 5.26 6.92
C SER A 250 33.61 5.18 5.48
N ASP A 251 34.03 4.16 4.73
CA ASP A 251 33.62 3.82 3.37
C ASP A 251 32.44 2.83 3.32
N GLN A 252 32.00 2.30 4.47
CA GLN A 252 30.92 1.33 4.56
C GLN A 252 29.61 2.02 4.90
N TRP A 253 28.51 1.65 4.25
CA TRP A 253 27.17 2.00 4.74
C TRP A 253 26.80 1.15 5.95
N ILE A 254 25.96 1.69 6.83
CA ILE A 254 25.15 0.95 7.82
C ILE A 254 23.69 1.02 7.41
N LEU A 255 22.96 -0.09 7.55
CA LEU A 255 21.53 -0.20 7.27
C LEU A 255 20.85 -0.88 8.44
N ALA A 256 19.83 -0.24 9.01
CA ALA A 256 19.08 -0.75 10.15
C ALA A 256 17.63 -1.14 9.81
N ASN A 257 17.02 -1.89 10.73
CA ASN A 257 15.71 -2.52 10.60
C ASN A 257 15.68 -3.57 9.48
N ILE A 258 16.46 -4.64 9.65
CA ILE A 258 16.59 -5.70 8.65
C ILE A 258 15.21 -6.28 8.30
N MET A 259 14.89 -6.29 7.00
CA MET A 259 13.60 -6.68 6.45
C MET A 259 12.38 -5.93 7.02
N GLU A 260 12.60 -4.72 7.55
CA GLU A 260 11.59 -3.86 8.17
C GLU A 260 10.78 -4.63 9.23
N LYS A 261 11.45 -5.46 10.02
CA LYS A 261 10.84 -6.32 11.05
C LYS A 261 10.37 -5.54 12.28
N GLY A 262 11.07 -4.46 12.63
CA GLY A 262 10.68 -3.55 13.69
C GLY A 262 9.69 -2.49 13.22
N PHE A 263 8.79 -2.09 14.10
CA PHE A 263 7.78 -1.05 13.83
C PHE A 263 8.34 0.36 14.05
N TYR A 264 9.43 0.70 13.38
CA TYR A 264 10.07 2.01 13.48
C TYR A 264 10.69 2.43 12.15
N ARG A 265 10.78 3.73 11.92
CA ARG A 265 11.46 4.29 10.74
C ARG A 265 12.91 4.59 11.05
N VAL A 266 13.75 4.64 10.02
CA VAL A 266 15.18 4.90 10.18
C VAL A 266 15.60 6.15 9.41
N ASN A 267 16.36 7.02 10.07
CA ASN A 267 17.09 8.10 9.43
C ASN A 267 18.60 7.91 9.61
N TYR A 268 19.37 8.41 8.66
CA TYR A 268 20.82 8.40 8.69
C TYR A 268 21.39 9.80 8.43
N ASP A 269 22.64 10.03 8.80
CA ASP A 269 23.36 11.21 8.34
C ASP A 269 23.52 11.21 6.79
N PRO A 270 23.69 12.39 6.15
CA PRO A 270 23.75 12.50 4.69
C PRO A 270 24.84 11.65 4.03
N THR A 271 25.98 11.46 4.71
CA THR A 271 27.07 10.64 4.16
C THR A 271 26.64 9.18 4.06
N ASN A 272 25.96 8.65 5.07
CA ASN A 272 25.49 7.26 5.02
C ASN A 272 24.38 7.07 3.97
N TRP A 273 23.46 8.03 3.85
CA TRP A 273 22.48 8.04 2.76
C TRP A 273 23.15 7.99 1.37
N ASN A 274 24.23 8.75 1.17
CA ASN A 274 24.99 8.73 -0.07
C ASN A 274 25.68 7.37 -0.32
N LEU A 275 26.23 6.74 0.73
CA LEU A 275 26.82 5.40 0.63
C LEU A 275 25.77 4.33 0.25
N LEU A 276 24.57 4.41 0.83
CA LEU A 276 23.45 3.53 0.48
C LEU A 276 22.98 3.77 -0.97
N SER A 277 22.84 5.03 -1.39
CA SER A 277 22.52 5.38 -2.77
C SER A 277 23.57 4.86 -3.75
N PHE A 278 24.85 4.99 -3.42
CA PHE A 278 25.95 4.46 -4.22
C PHE A 278 25.89 2.93 -4.35
N GLN A 279 25.61 2.22 -3.25
CA GLN A 279 25.43 0.76 -3.26
C GLN A 279 24.27 0.35 -4.16
N LEU A 280 23.11 1.01 -4.05
CA LEU A 280 21.94 0.72 -4.88
C LEU A 280 22.25 0.92 -6.36
N ASN A 281 22.89 2.04 -6.72
CA ASN A 281 23.26 2.33 -8.09
C ASN A 281 24.33 1.37 -8.64
N THR A 282 25.25 0.90 -7.80
CA THR A 282 26.32 -0.02 -8.22
C THR A 282 25.81 -1.45 -8.35
N LYS A 283 25.20 -1.98 -7.28
CA LYS A 283 24.65 -3.33 -7.20
C LYS A 283 23.55 -3.38 -6.13
N HIS A 284 22.34 -2.98 -6.50
CA HIS A 284 21.17 -2.99 -5.61
C HIS A 284 20.89 -4.37 -4.99
N SER A 285 21.18 -5.47 -5.69
CA SER A 285 20.95 -6.84 -5.20
C SER A 285 21.76 -7.22 -3.96
N VAL A 286 22.73 -6.41 -3.53
CA VAL A 286 23.42 -6.58 -2.23
C VAL A 286 22.47 -6.27 -1.07
N ILE A 287 21.59 -5.28 -1.23
CA ILE A 287 20.61 -4.90 -0.22
C ILE A 287 19.34 -5.71 -0.44
N HIS A 288 18.82 -6.34 0.61
CA HIS A 288 17.59 -7.13 0.55
C HIS A 288 16.39 -6.31 0.02
N THR A 289 15.51 -6.92 -0.77
CA THR A 289 14.40 -6.24 -1.44
C THR A 289 13.52 -5.43 -0.50
N LEU A 290 13.17 -5.97 0.67
CA LEU A 290 12.39 -5.24 1.68
C LEU A 290 13.12 -4.02 2.24
N ASN A 291 14.43 -4.08 2.40
CA ASN A 291 15.20 -2.91 2.83
C ASN A 291 15.35 -1.88 1.71
N ARG A 292 15.36 -2.30 0.43
CA ARG A 292 15.28 -1.35 -0.70
C ARG A 292 13.94 -0.61 -0.71
N ALA A 293 12.84 -1.31 -0.42
CA ALA A 293 11.52 -0.71 -0.24
C ALA A 293 11.51 0.26 0.96
N GLN A 294 11.99 -0.19 2.12
CA GLN A 294 12.13 0.64 3.33
C GLN A 294 12.91 1.93 3.05
N LEU A 295 14.07 1.85 2.38
CA LEU A 295 14.89 3.03 2.08
C LEU A 295 14.13 4.07 1.26
N LEU A 296 13.31 3.64 0.29
CA LEU A 296 12.47 4.54 -0.50
C LEU A 296 11.35 5.14 0.37
N ASP A 297 10.64 4.32 1.14
CA ASP A 297 9.54 4.81 1.99
C ASP A 297 10.01 5.78 3.09
N ASP A 298 11.09 5.43 3.79
CA ASP A 298 11.70 6.25 4.83
C ASP A 298 12.20 7.57 4.24
N ALA A 299 13.01 7.53 3.17
CA ALA A 299 13.59 8.75 2.62
C ALA A 299 12.52 9.74 2.12
N PHE A 300 11.52 9.27 1.36
CA PHE A 300 10.46 10.16 0.87
C PHE A 300 9.59 10.71 2.02
N THR A 301 9.32 9.90 3.04
CA THR A 301 8.55 10.36 4.21
C THR A 301 9.33 11.40 5.01
N LEU A 302 10.63 11.17 5.24
CA LEU A 302 11.53 12.11 5.94
C LEU A 302 11.74 13.41 5.15
N SER A 303 11.82 13.33 3.82
CA SER A 303 11.88 14.52 2.96
C SER A 303 10.58 15.32 3.04
N ARG A 304 9.43 14.66 3.07
CA ARG A 304 8.11 15.31 3.20
C ARG A 304 7.93 16.02 4.54
N THR A 305 8.54 15.54 5.62
CA THR A 305 8.53 16.22 6.93
C THR A 305 9.66 17.24 7.10
N GLY A 306 10.52 17.41 6.10
CA GLY A 306 11.64 18.36 6.11
C GLY A 306 12.81 17.94 7.00
N LEU A 307 12.91 16.67 7.39
CA LEU A 307 14.03 16.14 8.19
C LEU A 307 15.27 15.87 7.34
N ILE A 308 15.08 15.53 6.06
CA ILE A 308 16.14 15.43 5.07
C ILE A 308 15.71 16.19 3.81
N SER A 309 16.65 16.51 2.93
CA SER A 309 16.37 17.17 1.66
C SER A 309 15.85 16.18 0.61
N TYR A 310 15.04 16.66 -0.34
CA TYR A 310 14.43 15.81 -1.37
C TYR A 310 15.42 15.23 -2.38
N ASP A 311 16.56 15.88 -2.59
CA ASP A 311 17.65 15.36 -3.40
C ASP A 311 18.12 13.99 -2.88
N ILE A 312 18.23 13.80 -1.56
CA ILE A 312 18.59 12.51 -0.96
C ILE A 312 17.60 11.40 -1.38
N ALA A 313 16.30 11.66 -1.21
CA ALA A 313 15.26 10.70 -1.59
C ALA A 313 15.26 10.43 -3.11
N LEU A 314 15.47 11.47 -3.93
CA LEU A 314 15.51 11.34 -5.39
C LEU A 314 16.77 10.63 -5.89
N GLU A 315 17.92 10.81 -5.26
CA GLU A 315 19.15 10.06 -5.56
C GLU A 315 18.94 8.54 -5.40
N LEU A 316 18.17 8.12 -4.40
CA LEU A 316 17.79 6.72 -4.21
C LEU A 316 16.89 6.19 -5.33
N THR A 317 16.26 7.03 -6.15
CA THR A 317 15.42 6.55 -7.27
C THR A 317 16.22 6.21 -8.53
N LYS A 318 17.49 6.61 -8.63
CA LYS A 318 18.29 6.44 -9.84
C LYS A 318 18.51 4.97 -10.21
N TYR A 319 18.65 4.10 -9.21
CA TYR A 319 18.87 2.66 -9.44
C TYR A 319 17.63 1.95 -9.98
N LEU A 320 16.43 2.56 -9.92
CA LEU A 320 15.17 1.90 -10.26
C LEU A 320 15.11 1.40 -11.72
N SER A 321 15.90 1.99 -12.62
CA SER A 321 16.14 1.43 -13.98
C SER A 321 16.68 0.00 -13.99
N LYS A 322 17.17 -0.50 -12.85
CA LYS A 322 17.71 -1.85 -12.66
C LYS A 322 16.80 -2.72 -11.78
N GLU A 323 15.75 -2.15 -11.20
CA GLU A 323 14.87 -2.84 -10.27
C GLU A 323 13.74 -3.56 -11.01
N LEU A 324 13.79 -4.89 -10.98
CA LEU A 324 12.79 -5.76 -11.60
C LEU A 324 11.85 -6.42 -10.57
N ASP A 325 12.15 -6.30 -9.27
CA ASP A 325 11.25 -6.75 -8.22
C ASP A 325 10.15 -5.70 -7.99
N TYR A 326 8.90 -6.15 -7.88
CA TYR A 326 7.75 -5.28 -7.68
C TYR A 326 7.74 -4.57 -6.32
N ILE A 327 8.31 -5.16 -5.29
CA ILE A 327 8.14 -4.69 -3.90
C ILE A 327 8.68 -3.26 -3.66
N PRO A 328 9.89 -2.88 -4.12
CA PRO A 328 10.37 -1.50 -3.98
C PRO A 328 9.52 -0.49 -4.77
N TRP A 329 9.00 -0.88 -5.93
CA TRP A 329 8.09 -0.04 -6.72
C TRP A 329 6.77 0.21 -5.99
N TYR A 330 6.16 -0.83 -5.40
CA TYR A 330 4.94 -0.69 -4.59
C TYR A 330 5.12 0.39 -3.52
N SER A 331 6.21 0.30 -2.77
CA SER A 331 6.54 1.20 -1.66
C SER A 331 6.66 2.66 -2.10
N LEU A 332 7.25 2.90 -3.28
CA LEU A 332 7.47 4.22 -3.84
C LEU A 332 6.20 4.91 -4.38
N TRP A 333 5.21 4.15 -4.85
CA TRP A 333 4.05 4.66 -5.59
C TRP A 333 3.19 5.67 -4.87
N SER A 334 3.01 5.52 -3.55
CA SER A 334 2.25 6.49 -2.78
C SER A 334 2.92 7.88 -2.76
N HIS A 335 4.26 7.91 -2.73
CA HIS A 335 5.07 9.13 -2.72
C HIS A 335 5.12 9.79 -4.09
N VAL A 336 5.32 9.00 -5.15
CA VAL A 336 5.26 9.50 -6.53
C VAL A 336 3.87 10.04 -6.86
N ARG A 337 2.81 9.36 -6.43
CA ARG A 337 1.43 9.87 -6.55
C ARG A 337 1.29 11.24 -5.93
N TYR A 338 1.76 11.41 -4.69
CA TYR A 338 1.69 12.68 -3.98
C TYR A 338 2.40 13.80 -4.74
N LEU A 339 3.61 13.56 -5.25
CA LEU A 339 4.34 14.56 -6.04
C LEU A 339 3.63 14.90 -7.35
N LEU A 340 3.17 13.90 -8.09
CA LEU A 340 2.46 14.10 -9.35
C LEU A 340 1.14 14.86 -9.15
N HIS A 341 0.41 14.60 -8.07
CA HIS A 341 -0.82 15.35 -7.75
C HIS A 341 -0.52 16.80 -7.34
N THR A 342 0.56 17.02 -6.59
CA THR A 342 0.99 18.36 -6.17
C THR A 342 1.39 19.24 -7.35
N TYR A 343 2.08 18.65 -8.34
CA TYR A 343 2.65 19.36 -9.49
C TYR A 343 1.95 19.02 -10.81
N ASP A 344 0.70 18.55 -10.77
CA ASP A 344 -0.03 18.20 -11.98
C ASP A 344 -0.23 19.45 -12.87
N GLU A 345 -0.30 19.22 -14.19
CA GLU A 345 -0.41 20.29 -15.20
C GLU A 345 0.73 21.34 -15.17
N THR A 346 1.87 21.02 -14.55
CA THR A 346 3.08 21.86 -14.57
C THR A 346 4.20 21.23 -15.39
N GLU A 347 5.17 22.05 -15.84
CA GLU A 347 6.40 21.55 -16.48
C GLU A 347 7.15 20.57 -15.57
N LEU A 348 7.23 20.86 -14.26
CA LEU A 348 7.82 19.96 -13.28
C LEU A 348 7.12 18.59 -13.26
N GLY A 349 5.78 18.58 -13.26
CA GLY A 349 4.99 17.35 -13.32
C GLY A 349 5.26 16.54 -14.58
N ASN A 350 5.42 17.20 -15.74
CA ASN A 350 5.77 16.52 -16.99
C ASN A 350 7.18 15.92 -16.98
N GLN A 351 8.14 16.62 -16.37
CA GLN A 351 9.49 16.11 -16.18
C GLN A 351 9.52 14.91 -15.22
N MET A 352 8.77 14.96 -14.11
CA MET A 352 8.59 13.83 -13.21
C MET A 352 8.02 12.62 -13.94
N LYS A 353 6.97 12.81 -14.75
CA LYS A 353 6.38 11.73 -15.58
C LYS A 353 7.43 11.12 -16.51
N THR A 354 8.18 11.95 -17.23
CA THR A 354 9.26 11.51 -18.14
C THR A 354 10.36 10.73 -17.42
N TYR A 355 10.80 11.22 -16.26
CA TYR A 355 11.81 10.57 -15.44
C TYR A 355 11.38 9.17 -14.98
N PHE A 356 10.16 9.05 -14.43
CA PHE A 356 9.67 7.76 -13.93
C PHE A 356 9.34 6.78 -15.06
N ILE A 357 8.89 7.25 -16.23
CA ILE A 357 8.74 6.39 -17.43
C ILE A 357 10.07 5.73 -17.77
N ASP A 358 11.15 6.50 -17.88
CA ASP A 358 12.47 5.94 -18.23
C ASP A 358 12.93 4.88 -17.22
N ARG A 359 12.70 5.10 -15.92
CA ARG A 359 13.07 4.12 -14.89
C ARG A 359 12.17 2.87 -14.90
N MET A 360 10.91 2.99 -15.26
CA MET A 360 9.94 1.88 -15.29
C MET A 360 10.02 1.03 -16.56
N GLU A 361 10.55 1.57 -17.66
CA GLU A 361 10.65 0.88 -18.96
C GLU A 361 11.22 -0.55 -18.84
N PRO A 362 12.30 -0.81 -18.07
CA PRO A 362 12.89 -2.15 -17.99
C PRO A 362 11.99 -3.18 -17.30
N ILE A 363 11.34 -2.83 -16.18
CA ILE A 363 10.41 -3.73 -15.49
C ILE A 363 9.13 -3.94 -16.29
N PHE A 364 8.60 -2.90 -16.95
CA PHE A 364 7.46 -3.04 -17.84
C PHE A 364 7.78 -3.97 -19.01
N THR A 365 8.94 -3.79 -19.65
CA THR A 365 9.42 -4.66 -20.74
C THR A 365 9.57 -6.11 -20.27
N SER A 366 10.10 -6.32 -19.07
CA SER A 366 10.28 -7.66 -18.50
C SER A 366 8.97 -8.38 -18.19
N LEU A 367 7.93 -7.64 -17.77
CA LEU A 367 6.64 -8.22 -17.37
C LEU A 367 5.67 -8.36 -18.54
N GLY A 368 5.70 -7.42 -19.49
CA GLY A 368 4.76 -7.32 -20.60
C GLY A 368 3.30 -7.19 -20.16
N LEU A 369 2.37 -7.32 -21.11
CA LEU A 369 0.92 -7.22 -20.87
C LEU A 369 0.21 -8.58 -20.84
N VAL A 370 0.94 -9.68 -21.02
CA VAL A 370 0.38 -11.03 -21.13
C VAL A 370 0.98 -11.91 -20.06
N ASP A 371 0.11 -12.63 -19.33
CA ASP A 371 0.53 -13.61 -18.35
C ASP A 371 1.25 -14.79 -19.01
N SER A 372 2.39 -15.20 -18.45
CA SER A 372 3.04 -16.46 -18.76
C SER A 372 2.55 -17.57 -17.82
N THR A 373 2.42 -18.80 -18.33
CA THR A 373 1.98 -19.95 -17.52
C THR A 373 3.03 -20.41 -16.50
N THR A 374 4.29 -20.02 -16.67
CA THR A 374 5.42 -20.41 -15.80
C THR A 374 5.92 -19.28 -14.91
N GLU A 375 5.27 -18.13 -14.92
CA GLU A 375 5.73 -16.98 -14.14
C GLU A 375 5.32 -17.07 -12.67
N ASP A 376 6.16 -16.45 -11.83
CA ASP A 376 5.90 -16.28 -10.42
C ASP A 376 4.69 -15.37 -10.16
N ASN A 377 3.99 -15.61 -9.04
CA ASN A 377 2.81 -14.84 -8.67
C ASN A 377 3.11 -13.34 -8.43
N MET A 378 4.31 -13.00 -7.95
CA MET A 378 4.68 -11.59 -7.79
C MET A 378 4.87 -10.86 -9.11
N ASN A 379 5.27 -11.55 -10.17
CA ASN A 379 5.31 -10.95 -11.50
C ASN A 379 3.89 -10.68 -12.03
N LYS A 380 2.91 -11.53 -11.72
CA LYS A 380 1.50 -11.31 -12.10
C LYS A 380 0.92 -10.06 -11.43
N ILE A 381 1.11 -9.94 -10.12
CA ILE A 381 0.63 -8.79 -9.35
C ILE A 381 1.41 -7.53 -9.73
N GLY A 382 2.72 -7.67 -9.88
CA GLY A 382 3.59 -6.61 -10.37
C GLY A 382 3.13 -6.10 -11.73
N ARG A 383 2.79 -6.99 -12.67
CA ARG A 383 2.29 -6.62 -14.00
C ARG A 383 1.08 -5.72 -13.91
N SER A 384 0.08 -6.07 -13.09
CA SER A 384 -1.13 -5.26 -12.91
C SER A 384 -0.81 -3.83 -12.51
N SER A 385 0.07 -3.67 -11.52
CA SER A 385 0.42 -2.36 -10.98
C SER A 385 1.36 -1.58 -11.89
N ILE A 386 2.40 -2.23 -12.42
CA ILE A 386 3.38 -1.62 -13.32
C ILE A 386 2.72 -1.16 -14.61
N ALA A 387 1.86 -1.97 -15.23
CA ALA A 387 1.13 -1.57 -16.43
C ALA A 387 0.23 -0.34 -16.17
N LEU A 388 -0.52 -0.35 -15.06
CA LEU A 388 -1.38 0.77 -14.69
C LEU A 388 -0.60 2.06 -14.51
N TRP A 389 0.50 2.01 -13.76
CA TRP A 389 1.34 3.18 -13.52
C TRP A 389 2.04 3.66 -14.80
N PHE A 390 2.65 2.75 -15.56
CA PHE A 390 3.40 3.09 -16.75
C PHE A 390 2.52 3.77 -17.82
N CYS A 391 1.31 3.23 -18.03
CA CYS A 391 0.31 3.84 -18.90
C CYS A 391 -0.18 5.20 -18.33
N ASN A 392 -0.44 5.31 -17.03
CA ASN A 392 -0.92 6.56 -16.42
C ASN A 392 0.11 7.69 -16.44
N LEU A 393 1.41 7.37 -16.38
CA LEU A 393 2.47 8.35 -16.57
C LEU A 393 2.51 8.91 -18.00
N GLY A 394 1.87 8.23 -18.96
CA GLY A 394 1.73 8.69 -20.34
C GLY A 394 2.70 8.02 -21.33
N ASN A 395 3.24 6.84 -21.01
CA ASN A 395 4.02 6.09 -22.00
C ASN A 395 3.12 5.70 -23.19
N THR A 396 3.46 6.19 -24.38
CA THR A 396 2.63 6.06 -25.58
C THR A 396 2.46 4.60 -26.02
N HIS A 397 3.50 3.77 -25.91
CA HIS A 397 3.42 2.36 -26.28
C HIS A 397 2.42 1.60 -25.40
N CYS A 398 2.50 1.80 -24.08
CA CYS A 398 1.55 1.21 -23.13
C CYS A 398 0.11 1.66 -23.41
N VAL A 399 -0.09 2.97 -23.61
CA VAL A 399 -1.39 3.58 -23.88
C VAL A 399 -1.99 3.03 -25.17
N ASP A 400 -1.25 3.05 -26.28
CA ASP A 400 -1.75 2.59 -27.59
C ASP A 400 -2.14 1.10 -27.55
N GLN A 401 -1.34 0.25 -26.91
CA GLN A 401 -1.64 -1.17 -26.78
C GLN A 401 -2.90 -1.43 -25.94
N THR A 402 -3.01 -0.78 -24.78
CA THR A 402 -4.14 -1.00 -23.85
C THR A 402 -5.44 -0.40 -24.38
N VAL A 403 -5.39 0.79 -25.01
CA VAL A 403 -6.54 1.37 -25.71
C VAL A 403 -6.96 0.50 -26.90
N GLY A 404 -5.99 -0.03 -27.66
CA GLY A 404 -6.25 -0.98 -28.75
C GLY A 404 -7.00 -2.22 -28.26
N GLN A 405 -6.51 -2.84 -27.17
CA GLN A 405 -7.18 -4.00 -26.55
C GLN A 405 -8.60 -3.67 -26.07
N PHE A 406 -8.79 -2.51 -25.43
CA PHE A 406 -10.12 -2.07 -24.99
C PHE A 406 -11.09 -1.91 -26.17
N ARG A 407 -10.67 -1.19 -27.21
CA ARG A 407 -11.50 -0.93 -28.41
C ARG A 407 -11.87 -2.20 -29.16
N ASP A 408 -10.95 -3.15 -29.18
CA ASP A 408 -11.18 -4.46 -29.75
C ASP A 408 -12.20 -5.25 -28.97
N TRP A 409 -12.09 -5.24 -27.64
CA TRP A 409 -12.98 -5.95 -26.73
C TRP A 409 -14.38 -5.33 -26.65
N ILE A 410 -14.50 -4.01 -26.47
CA ILE A 410 -15.80 -3.33 -26.23
C ILE A 410 -16.74 -3.37 -27.47
N LYS A 411 -16.22 -3.72 -28.65
CA LYS A 411 -17.00 -3.94 -29.87
C LYS A 411 -17.64 -5.33 -29.92
N ASN A 412 -17.02 -6.33 -29.29
CA ASN A 412 -17.48 -7.70 -29.25
C ASN A 412 -16.99 -8.37 -27.95
N THR A 413 -17.79 -8.21 -26.89
CA THR A 413 -17.46 -8.66 -25.54
C THR A 413 -17.62 -10.17 -25.35
N GLU A 414 -18.25 -10.88 -26.31
CA GLU A 414 -18.46 -12.34 -26.25
C GLU A 414 -17.27 -13.13 -26.80
N ASP A 415 -16.59 -12.62 -27.84
CA ASP A 415 -15.53 -13.34 -28.55
C ASP A 415 -14.10 -12.97 -28.10
N LYS A 416 -13.92 -11.84 -27.42
CA LYS A 416 -12.62 -11.36 -26.94
C LYS A 416 -12.63 -11.30 -25.42
N ASN A 417 -11.52 -11.71 -24.80
CA ASN A 417 -11.34 -11.60 -23.36
C ASN A 417 -10.08 -10.79 -23.05
N ILE A 418 -10.19 -9.86 -22.10
CA ILE A 418 -9.05 -9.12 -21.58
C ILE A 418 -8.44 -9.92 -20.44
N PRO A 419 -7.12 -10.18 -20.43
CA PRO A 419 -6.49 -10.91 -19.35
C PRO A 419 -6.79 -10.27 -17.98
N PRO A 420 -7.17 -11.06 -16.96
CA PRO A 420 -7.63 -10.52 -15.67
C PRO A 420 -6.63 -9.55 -15.02
N ASN A 421 -5.33 -9.82 -15.10
CA ASN A 421 -4.30 -9.02 -14.44
C ASN A 421 -4.06 -7.65 -15.08
N ILE A 422 -4.49 -7.40 -16.32
CA ILE A 422 -4.35 -6.08 -16.97
C ILE A 422 -5.70 -5.39 -17.20
N LYS A 423 -6.80 -6.01 -16.78
CA LYS A 423 -8.16 -5.54 -17.03
C LYS A 423 -8.40 -4.12 -16.55
N ASP A 424 -7.99 -3.81 -15.32
CA ASP A 424 -8.16 -2.46 -14.75
C ASP A 424 -7.40 -1.41 -15.58
N THR A 425 -6.21 -1.76 -16.07
CA THR A 425 -5.41 -0.87 -16.93
C THR A 425 -6.08 -0.67 -18.28
N VAL A 426 -6.51 -1.76 -18.93
CA VAL A 426 -7.16 -1.72 -20.25
C VAL A 426 -8.46 -0.92 -20.20
N TYR A 427 -9.32 -1.16 -19.20
CA TYR A 427 -10.56 -0.40 -19.05
C TYR A 427 -10.29 1.08 -18.76
N CYS A 428 -9.39 1.37 -17.81
CA CYS A 428 -9.09 2.76 -17.44
C CYS A 428 -8.48 3.53 -18.62
N MET A 429 -7.52 2.97 -19.34
CA MET A 429 -6.91 3.63 -20.50
C MET A 429 -7.91 3.78 -21.65
N GLY A 430 -8.74 2.77 -21.88
CA GLY A 430 -9.83 2.81 -22.84
C GLY A 430 -10.81 3.95 -22.60
N ILE A 431 -11.19 4.19 -21.34
CA ILE A 431 -12.06 5.29 -20.96
C ILE A 431 -11.33 6.64 -20.97
N LYS A 432 -10.11 6.70 -20.46
CA LYS A 432 -9.29 7.92 -20.40
C LYS A 432 -9.03 8.54 -21.77
N HIS A 433 -8.82 7.70 -22.78
CA HIS A 433 -8.59 8.09 -24.18
C HIS A 433 -9.80 7.79 -25.09
N GLY A 434 -10.95 7.51 -24.47
CA GLY A 434 -12.17 7.11 -25.15
C GLY A 434 -13.13 8.25 -25.44
N THR A 435 -14.25 7.88 -26.05
CA THR A 435 -15.38 8.73 -26.40
C THR A 435 -16.56 8.51 -25.44
N PRO A 436 -17.54 9.44 -25.40
CA PRO A 436 -18.78 9.22 -24.64
C PRO A 436 -19.56 7.95 -25.03
N ASP A 437 -19.45 7.48 -26.28
CA ASP A 437 -20.04 6.20 -26.71
C ASP A 437 -19.33 5.00 -26.06
N GLU A 438 -18.00 5.00 -26.05
CA GLU A 438 -17.18 3.96 -25.39
C GLU A 438 -17.45 3.90 -23.88
N TRP A 439 -17.61 5.06 -23.23
CA TRP A 439 -18.04 5.13 -21.82
C TRP A 439 -19.43 4.51 -21.63
N SER A 440 -20.39 4.87 -22.49
CA SER A 440 -21.77 4.35 -22.43
C SER A 440 -21.85 2.85 -22.67
N ARG A 441 -20.99 2.30 -23.54
CA ARG A 441 -20.88 0.84 -23.76
C ARG A 441 -20.35 0.12 -22.52
N LEU A 442 -19.32 0.68 -21.88
CA LEU A 442 -18.78 0.09 -20.66
C LEU A 442 -19.79 0.15 -19.51
N TRP A 443 -20.58 1.23 -19.41
CA TRP A 443 -21.71 1.31 -18.49
C TRP A 443 -22.77 0.21 -18.73
N LYS A 444 -23.15 -0.04 -19.99
CA LYS A 444 -24.07 -1.14 -20.33
C LYS A 444 -23.51 -2.51 -19.95
N HIS A 445 -22.19 -2.70 -20.08
CA HIS A 445 -21.53 -3.92 -19.62
C HIS A 445 -21.64 -4.09 -18.09
N TYR A 446 -21.50 -3.01 -17.31
CA TYR A 446 -21.75 -3.02 -15.86
C TYR A 446 -23.19 -3.45 -15.52
N GLU A 447 -24.17 -2.94 -16.26
CA GLU A 447 -25.58 -3.30 -16.06
C GLU A 447 -25.87 -4.77 -16.40
N ALA A 448 -25.19 -5.31 -17.41
CA ALA A 448 -25.39 -6.67 -17.91
C ALA A 448 -24.67 -7.76 -17.10
N THR A 449 -23.48 -7.47 -16.55
CA THR A 449 -22.68 -8.47 -15.82
C THR A 449 -23.20 -8.75 -14.42
N ASP A 450 -23.16 -10.00 -13.97
CA ASP A 450 -23.49 -10.44 -12.61
C ASP A 450 -22.24 -10.68 -11.74
N LEU A 451 -21.05 -10.66 -12.34
CA LEU A 451 -19.80 -10.91 -11.65
C LEU A 451 -19.36 -9.67 -10.85
N ALA A 452 -19.32 -9.80 -9.52
CA ALA A 452 -18.99 -8.70 -8.61
C ALA A 452 -17.60 -8.08 -8.87
N SER A 453 -16.58 -8.90 -9.17
CA SER A 453 -15.24 -8.39 -9.50
C SER A 453 -15.23 -7.60 -10.81
N GLU A 454 -16.04 -8.01 -11.78
CA GLU A 454 -16.18 -7.30 -13.05
C GLU A 454 -16.87 -5.95 -12.84
N ARG A 455 -17.93 -5.91 -12.04
CA ARG A 455 -18.62 -4.66 -11.69
C ARG A 455 -17.67 -3.67 -11.02
N SER A 456 -16.87 -4.12 -10.06
CA SER A 456 -15.88 -3.27 -9.38
C SER A 456 -14.83 -2.72 -10.36
N ALA A 457 -14.28 -3.56 -11.26
CA ALA A 457 -13.32 -3.12 -12.27
C ALA A 457 -13.93 -2.04 -13.20
N VAL A 458 -15.16 -2.24 -13.65
CA VAL A 458 -15.88 -1.26 -14.48
C VAL A 458 -16.13 0.05 -13.73
N LEU A 459 -16.62 -0.02 -12.49
CA LEU A 459 -16.90 1.18 -11.69
C LEU A 459 -15.64 2.03 -11.47
N ASN A 460 -14.49 1.39 -11.24
CA ASN A 460 -13.21 2.11 -11.15
C ASN A 460 -12.82 2.76 -12.49
N ALA A 461 -12.90 2.01 -13.59
CA ALA A 461 -12.46 2.48 -14.90
C ALA A 461 -13.30 3.63 -15.48
N LEU A 462 -14.62 3.65 -15.21
CA LEU A 462 -15.50 4.73 -15.66
C LEU A 462 -15.11 6.11 -15.07
N GLY A 463 -14.45 6.11 -13.91
CA GLY A 463 -13.88 7.32 -13.29
C GLY A 463 -12.62 7.85 -13.97
N CYS A 464 -11.97 7.07 -14.85
CA CYS A 464 -10.77 7.50 -15.57
C CYS A 464 -11.05 8.50 -16.71
N SER A 465 -12.32 8.82 -16.99
CA SER A 465 -12.69 9.80 -18.03
C SER A 465 -12.00 11.14 -17.78
N GLN A 466 -11.66 11.85 -18.85
CA GLN A 466 -11.11 13.21 -18.77
C GLN A 466 -12.19 14.28 -18.99
N ASP A 467 -13.42 13.87 -19.29
CA ASP A 467 -14.54 14.78 -19.52
C ASP A 467 -15.28 15.09 -18.21
N LYS A 468 -15.23 16.35 -17.79
CA LYS A 468 -15.82 16.82 -16.53
C LYS A 468 -17.33 16.57 -16.42
N ASP A 469 -18.06 16.68 -17.53
CA ASP A 469 -19.52 16.53 -17.53
C ASP A 469 -19.90 15.05 -17.38
N THR A 470 -19.17 14.16 -18.04
CA THR A 470 -19.25 12.71 -17.86
C THR A 470 -18.95 12.31 -16.42
N LEU A 471 -17.88 12.84 -15.82
CA LEU A 471 -17.52 12.57 -14.43
C LEU A 471 -18.58 13.07 -13.43
N TYR A 472 -19.11 14.29 -13.65
CA TYR A 472 -20.20 14.82 -12.84
C TYR A 472 -21.46 13.94 -12.93
N ASN A 473 -21.85 13.56 -14.15
CA ASN A 473 -23.02 12.69 -14.37
C ASN A 473 -22.80 11.29 -13.78
N TYR A 474 -21.57 10.78 -13.82
CA TYR A 474 -21.23 9.51 -13.19
C TYR A 474 -21.35 9.60 -11.66
N LEU A 475 -20.80 10.64 -11.04
CA LEU A 475 -20.93 10.87 -9.61
C LEU A 475 -22.40 11.05 -9.19
N ALA A 476 -23.22 11.71 -10.02
CA ALA A 476 -24.66 11.84 -9.80
C ALA A 476 -25.43 10.51 -9.79
N LYS A 477 -24.88 9.42 -10.34
CA LYS A 477 -25.51 8.10 -10.27
C LYS A 477 -25.64 7.56 -8.85
N ILE A 478 -24.79 7.97 -7.91
CA ILE A 478 -24.92 7.53 -6.50
C ILE A 478 -26.19 8.09 -5.84
N LEU A 479 -26.73 9.20 -6.36
CA LEU A 479 -27.97 9.82 -5.89
C LEU A 479 -29.21 9.34 -6.65
N ASP A 480 -29.02 8.65 -7.78
CA ASP A 480 -30.11 8.18 -8.62
C ASP A 480 -30.53 6.75 -8.18
N PRO A 481 -31.73 6.57 -7.62
CA PRO A 481 -32.20 5.26 -7.20
C PRO A 481 -32.41 4.28 -8.37
N GLN A 482 -32.42 4.77 -9.62
CA GLN A 482 -32.54 3.95 -10.83
C GLN A 482 -31.18 3.55 -11.43
N SER A 483 -30.06 4.01 -10.86
CA SER A 483 -28.73 3.80 -11.45
C SER A 483 -28.18 2.38 -11.32
N ASN A 484 -28.84 1.50 -10.56
CA ASN A 484 -28.35 0.16 -10.21
C ASN A 484 -26.98 0.12 -9.51
N VAL A 485 -26.43 1.26 -9.08
CA VAL A 485 -25.24 1.31 -8.21
C VAL A 485 -25.68 0.99 -6.79
N ARG A 486 -25.18 -0.11 -6.24
CA ARG A 486 -25.50 -0.51 -4.87
C ARG A 486 -24.93 0.51 -3.90
N SER A 487 -25.63 0.76 -2.78
CA SER A 487 -25.17 1.70 -1.74
C SER A 487 -23.76 1.39 -1.24
N GLN A 488 -23.43 0.11 -1.04
CA GLN A 488 -22.10 -0.37 -0.67
C GLN A 488 -21.00 -0.06 -1.70
N ASP A 489 -21.37 0.17 -2.97
CA ASP A 489 -20.43 0.44 -4.07
C ASP A 489 -20.30 1.95 -4.37
N HIS A 490 -21.07 2.81 -3.69
CA HIS A 490 -21.01 4.28 -3.87
C HIS A 490 -19.61 4.83 -3.64
N TYR A 491 -18.90 4.33 -2.62
CA TYR A 491 -17.53 4.73 -2.33
C TYR A 491 -16.56 4.45 -3.49
N ILE A 492 -16.80 3.38 -4.27
CA ILE A 492 -15.99 3.08 -5.45
C ILE A 492 -16.13 4.19 -6.49
N VAL A 493 -17.36 4.63 -6.76
CA VAL A 493 -17.65 5.73 -7.70
C VAL A 493 -17.03 7.04 -7.20
N ILE A 494 -17.24 7.38 -5.93
CA ILE A 494 -16.71 8.58 -5.29
C ILE A 494 -15.19 8.62 -5.43
N ARG A 495 -14.49 7.54 -5.06
CA ARG A 495 -13.03 7.44 -5.16
C ARG A 495 -12.55 7.47 -6.61
N ALA A 496 -13.22 6.76 -7.52
CA ALA A 496 -12.81 6.69 -8.92
C ALA A 496 -12.89 8.05 -9.62
N VAL A 497 -13.90 8.86 -9.29
CA VAL A 497 -14.06 10.22 -9.85
C VAL A 497 -13.15 11.22 -9.13
N LEU A 498 -13.24 11.30 -7.80
CA LEU A 498 -12.64 12.38 -7.02
C LEU A 498 -11.19 12.11 -6.59
N GLY A 499 -10.70 10.89 -6.80
CA GLY A 499 -9.31 10.53 -6.53
C GLY A 499 -8.32 11.04 -7.57
N GLU A 500 -8.81 11.48 -8.73
CA GLU A 500 -7.99 11.98 -9.85
C GLU A 500 -8.20 13.49 -10.06
N LYS A 501 -7.17 14.18 -10.55
CA LYS A 501 -7.22 15.63 -10.78
C LYS A 501 -8.36 16.05 -11.72
N ALA A 502 -8.60 15.26 -12.77
CA ALA A 502 -9.65 15.52 -13.76
C ALA A 502 -11.07 15.58 -13.14
N GLY A 503 -11.30 14.89 -12.02
CA GLY A 503 -12.60 14.90 -11.33
C GLY A 503 -12.80 16.04 -10.35
N LEU A 504 -11.77 16.86 -10.07
CA LEU A 504 -11.86 17.92 -9.07
C LEU A 504 -12.94 18.95 -9.41
N ALA A 505 -13.01 19.38 -10.67
CA ALA A 505 -14.03 20.32 -11.13
C ALA A 505 -15.46 19.74 -11.01
N ALA A 506 -15.63 18.45 -11.36
CA ALA A 506 -16.88 17.73 -11.16
C ALA A 506 -17.25 17.64 -9.67
N GLY A 507 -16.27 17.42 -8.80
CA GLY A 507 -16.43 17.39 -7.35
C GLY A 507 -16.88 18.71 -6.75
N PHE A 508 -16.28 19.84 -7.17
CA PHE A 508 -16.74 21.17 -6.74
C PHE A 508 -18.20 21.41 -7.16
N GLN A 509 -18.54 21.10 -8.40
CA GLN A 509 -19.90 21.25 -8.90
C GLN A 509 -20.89 20.34 -8.15
N PHE A 510 -20.47 19.10 -7.85
CA PHE A 510 -21.28 18.12 -7.13
C PHE A 510 -21.57 18.56 -5.71
N LEU A 511 -20.54 18.93 -4.95
CA LEU A 511 -20.69 19.44 -3.58
C LEU A 511 -21.56 20.70 -3.56
N ASN A 512 -21.27 21.69 -4.41
CA ASN A 512 -22.02 22.94 -4.43
C ASN A 512 -23.52 22.75 -4.70
N LYS A 513 -23.91 21.70 -5.43
CA LYS A 513 -25.31 21.44 -5.79
C LYS A 513 -26.03 20.49 -4.83
N HIS A 514 -25.32 19.56 -4.20
CA HIS A 514 -25.96 18.41 -3.53
C HIS A 514 -25.63 18.29 -2.03
N ILE A 515 -24.74 19.11 -1.47
CA ILE A 515 -24.32 19.00 -0.07
C ILE A 515 -25.49 19.02 0.93
N ASP A 516 -26.51 19.85 0.73
CA ASP A 516 -27.69 19.89 1.59
C ASP A 516 -28.49 18.58 1.52
N GLY A 517 -28.71 18.05 0.32
CA GLY A 517 -29.42 16.77 0.13
C GLY A 517 -28.65 15.57 0.68
N LEU A 518 -27.32 15.59 0.56
CA LEU A 518 -26.45 14.58 1.18
C LEU A 518 -26.50 14.64 2.71
N LEU A 519 -26.54 15.84 3.28
CA LEU A 519 -26.70 16.05 4.72
C LEU A 519 -28.06 15.54 5.22
N ASP A 520 -29.12 15.78 4.44
CA ASP A 520 -30.46 15.27 4.78
C ASP A 520 -30.51 13.75 4.70
N GLU A 521 -29.83 13.13 3.72
CA GLU A 521 -29.73 11.67 3.64
C GLU A 521 -28.93 11.07 4.80
N ALA A 522 -27.80 11.68 5.15
CA ALA A 522 -26.97 11.26 6.28
C ALA A 522 -27.73 11.28 7.62
N LYS A 523 -28.73 12.16 7.78
CA LYS A 523 -29.55 12.25 9.00
C LYS A 523 -30.68 11.23 9.07
N LYS A 524 -31.05 10.58 7.96
CA LYS A 524 -32.22 9.67 7.93
C LYS A 524 -31.93 8.33 8.58
N ASP A 525 -30.70 7.84 8.41
CA ASP A 525 -30.29 6.51 8.84
C ASP A 525 -28.80 6.52 9.18
N GLU A 526 -28.50 6.49 10.48
CA GLU A 526 -27.13 6.44 11.00
C GLU A 526 -26.42 5.12 10.63
N THR A 527 -27.15 4.09 10.20
CA THR A 527 -26.58 2.81 9.74
C THR A 527 -26.29 2.79 8.23
N SER A 528 -26.72 3.83 7.51
CA SER A 528 -26.46 3.98 6.08
C SER A 528 -25.05 4.52 5.82
N PRO A 529 -24.36 4.12 4.73
CA PRO A 529 -23.06 4.67 4.35
C PRO A 529 -23.13 6.14 3.89
N ALA A 530 -24.28 6.80 3.97
CA ALA A 530 -24.49 8.17 3.47
C ALA A 530 -23.57 9.21 4.15
N GLU A 531 -23.41 9.13 5.48
CA GLU A 531 -22.52 10.04 6.20
C GLU A 531 -21.05 9.85 5.78
N ASP A 532 -20.59 8.61 5.72
CA ASP A 532 -19.22 8.27 5.33
C ASP A 532 -18.93 8.64 3.87
N ASN A 533 -19.91 8.44 2.98
CA ASN A 533 -19.82 8.87 1.59
C ASN A 533 -19.69 10.39 1.49
N LEU A 534 -20.51 11.15 2.24
CA LEU A 534 -20.42 12.61 2.28
C LEU A 534 -19.05 13.09 2.80
N LYS A 535 -18.58 12.53 3.92
CA LYS A 535 -17.25 12.84 4.47
C LYS A 535 -16.15 12.50 3.46
N SER A 536 -16.27 11.37 2.77
CA SER A 536 -15.33 10.93 1.73
C SER A 536 -15.29 11.89 0.55
N ILE A 537 -16.45 12.39 0.08
CA ILE A 537 -16.50 13.40 -0.99
C ILE A 537 -15.78 14.68 -0.57
N VAL A 538 -16.07 15.20 0.63
CA VAL A 538 -15.40 16.41 1.14
C VAL A 538 -13.89 16.20 1.24
N ASN A 539 -13.46 15.10 1.85
CA ASN A 539 -12.05 14.74 2.00
C ASN A 539 -11.35 14.62 0.64
N LEU A 540 -11.93 13.89 -0.31
CA LEU A 540 -11.30 13.63 -1.61
C LEU A 540 -11.20 14.90 -2.46
N VAL A 541 -12.26 15.71 -2.52
CA VAL A 541 -12.23 17.02 -3.21
C VAL A 541 -11.13 17.90 -2.64
N GLY A 542 -11.07 18.07 -1.32
CA GLY A 542 -10.01 18.90 -0.73
C GLY A 542 -8.62 18.29 -0.85
N SER A 543 -8.51 16.96 -0.88
CA SER A 543 -7.27 16.25 -1.19
C SER A 543 -6.83 16.39 -2.65
N GLY A 544 -7.64 16.95 -3.55
CA GLY A 544 -7.24 17.29 -4.92
C GLY A 544 -6.72 18.73 -5.08
N ILE A 545 -6.85 19.57 -4.05
CA ILE A 545 -6.49 20.99 -4.10
C ILE A 545 -4.97 21.15 -4.09
N SER A 546 -4.50 22.01 -4.99
CA SER A 546 -3.08 22.31 -5.22
C SER A 546 -2.81 23.78 -5.60
N THR A 547 -3.84 24.60 -5.81
CA THR A 547 -3.74 26.02 -6.17
C THR A 547 -4.64 26.90 -5.30
N ASP A 548 -4.32 28.19 -5.21
CA ASP A 548 -5.11 29.17 -4.46
C ASP A 548 -6.53 29.32 -5.02
N ASP A 549 -6.70 29.26 -6.35
CA ASP A 549 -8.01 29.37 -7.01
C ASP A 549 -8.93 28.18 -6.62
N GLU A 550 -8.39 26.96 -6.63
CA GLU A 550 -9.09 25.76 -6.17
C GLU A 550 -9.48 25.87 -4.70
N MET A 551 -8.57 26.37 -3.87
CA MET A 551 -8.82 26.58 -2.45
C MET A 551 -9.92 27.62 -2.20
N GLN A 552 -9.96 28.70 -2.96
CA GLN A 552 -11.01 29.72 -2.87
C GLN A 552 -12.38 29.14 -3.24
N ILE A 553 -12.47 28.34 -4.31
CA ILE A 553 -13.71 27.67 -4.71
C ILE A 553 -14.19 26.74 -3.59
N PHE A 554 -13.31 25.88 -3.09
CA PHE A 554 -13.63 24.90 -2.05
C PHE A 554 -14.08 25.57 -0.75
N SER A 555 -13.32 26.58 -0.30
CA SER A 555 -13.65 27.37 0.89
C SER A 555 -15.01 28.05 0.77
N LYS A 556 -15.33 28.63 -0.40
CA LYS A 556 -16.63 29.24 -0.66
C LYS A 556 -17.79 28.24 -0.55
N ILE A 557 -17.61 27.02 -1.06
CA ILE A 557 -18.62 25.95 -0.98
C ILE A 557 -18.85 25.53 0.48
N LEU A 558 -17.78 25.41 1.27
CA LEU A 558 -17.86 24.83 2.61
C LEU A 558 -18.09 25.82 3.75
N THR A 559 -17.86 27.12 3.52
CA THR A 559 -18.08 28.18 4.52
C THR A 559 -19.44 28.09 5.24
N PRO A 560 -20.57 27.82 4.56
CA PRO A 560 -21.87 27.68 5.23
C PRO A 560 -21.94 26.50 6.23
N TYR A 561 -21.04 25.51 6.09
CA TYR A 561 -21.06 24.25 6.82
C TYR A 561 -19.93 24.12 7.86
N ASN A 562 -19.09 25.15 8.03
CA ASN A 562 -17.95 25.13 8.96
C ASN A 562 -18.34 24.78 10.41
N ALA A 563 -19.54 25.18 10.83
CA ALA A 563 -20.08 24.89 12.16
C ALA A 563 -21.05 23.69 12.17
N HIS A 564 -21.23 22.98 11.05
CA HIS A 564 -22.15 21.85 10.98
C HIS A 564 -21.60 20.66 11.78
N PRO A 565 -22.38 20.05 12.70
CA PRO A 565 -21.88 18.98 13.58
C PRO A 565 -21.23 17.81 12.83
N LEU A 566 -21.86 17.34 11.74
CA LEU A 566 -21.34 16.21 10.94
C LEU A 566 -20.10 16.55 10.09
N LEU A 567 -19.86 17.82 9.77
CA LEU A 567 -18.84 18.21 8.78
C LEU A 567 -17.70 19.06 9.33
N SER A 568 -17.90 19.78 10.44
CA SER A 568 -16.90 20.71 10.99
C SER A 568 -15.52 20.07 11.16
N GLY A 569 -15.44 18.88 11.75
CA GLY A 569 -14.19 18.11 11.90
C GLY A 569 -13.56 17.74 10.56
N THR A 570 -14.37 17.18 9.64
CA THR A 570 -13.94 16.79 8.29
C THR A 570 -13.43 17.99 7.48
N ILE A 571 -14.14 19.12 7.54
CA ILE A 571 -13.76 20.36 6.85
C ILE A 571 -12.43 20.88 7.40
N ASN A 572 -12.29 20.99 8.72
CA ASN A 572 -11.06 21.48 9.34
C ASN A 572 -9.84 20.60 8.98
N LYS A 573 -10.01 19.28 9.06
CA LYS A 573 -8.98 18.30 8.66
C LYS A 573 -8.61 18.49 7.19
N THR A 574 -9.61 18.55 6.31
CA THR A 574 -9.41 18.66 4.86
C THR A 574 -8.74 19.97 4.47
N MET A 575 -9.16 21.09 5.06
CA MET A 575 -8.56 22.41 4.82
C MET A 575 -7.10 22.43 5.28
N THR A 576 -6.76 21.76 6.38
CA THR A 576 -5.38 21.62 6.84
C THR A 576 -4.54 20.85 5.81
N VAL A 577 -5.04 19.71 5.32
CA VAL A 577 -4.35 18.91 4.29
C VAL A 577 -4.12 19.69 3.00
N ALA A 578 -5.12 20.44 2.53
CA ALA A 578 -4.99 21.28 1.33
C ALA A 578 -3.93 22.37 1.51
N ASN A 579 -3.95 23.08 2.65
CA ASN A 579 -2.95 24.10 2.99
C ASN A 579 -1.54 23.52 3.10
N ASP A 580 -1.38 22.38 3.76
CA ASP A 580 -0.08 21.72 3.91
C ASP A 580 0.50 21.32 2.55
N ARG A 581 -0.34 20.86 1.60
CA ARG A 581 0.12 20.59 0.23
C ARG A 581 0.56 21.85 -0.50
N MET A 582 -0.21 22.93 -0.44
CA MET A 582 0.17 24.19 -1.09
C MET A 582 1.47 24.75 -0.50
N LYS A 583 1.64 24.65 0.82
CA LYS A 583 2.88 25.01 1.51
C LYS A 583 4.05 24.15 1.01
N PHE A 584 3.88 22.83 1.00
CA PHE A 584 4.85 21.88 0.47
C PHE A 584 5.27 22.24 -0.97
N ARG A 585 4.28 22.52 -1.83
CA ARG A 585 4.51 22.90 -3.23
C ARG A 585 5.47 24.08 -3.30
N ASN A 586 5.16 25.16 -2.57
CA ASN A 586 5.93 26.39 -2.57
C ASN A 586 7.35 26.22 -2.00
N GLU A 587 7.51 25.42 -0.95
CA GLU A 587 8.79 25.18 -0.28
C GLU A 587 9.75 24.33 -1.12
N HIS A 588 9.24 23.33 -1.86
CA HIS A 588 10.08 22.33 -2.53
C HIS A 588 10.19 22.49 -4.05
N GLN A 589 9.36 23.33 -4.68
CA GLN A 589 9.30 23.42 -6.16
C GLN A 589 10.66 23.72 -6.79
N VAL A 590 11.42 24.68 -6.26
CA VAL A 590 12.71 25.10 -6.85
C VAL A 590 13.75 23.97 -6.79
N ALA A 591 13.86 23.30 -5.64
CA ALA A 591 14.82 22.21 -5.46
C ALA A 591 14.46 20.99 -6.31
N LEU A 592 13.18 20.60 -6.35
CA LEU A 592 12.69 19.51 -7.20
C LEU A 592 12.93 19.83 -8.67
N GLN A 593 12.58 21.03 -9.13
CA GLN A 593 12.80 21.47 -10.50
C GLN A 593 14.27 21.43 -10.89
N ALA A 594 15.17 21.91 -10.03
CA ALA A 594 16.60 21.86 -10.29
C ALA A 594 17.10 20.41 -10.43
N TRP A 595 16.63 19.50 -9.58
CA TRP A 595 17.02 18.10 -9.64
C TRP A 595 16.49 17.41 -10.90
N PHE A 596 15.20 17.56 -11.23
CA PHE A 596 14.62 16.93 -12.42
C PHE A 596 15.19 17.49 -13.72
N ASN A 597 15.51 18.78 -13.79
CA ASN A 597 16.19 19.36 -14.96
C ASN A 597 17.53 18.68 -15.28
N LEU A 598 18.26 18.22 -14.26
CA LEU A 598 19.58 17.59 -14.42
C LEU A 598 19.50 16.08 -14.69
N ASN A 599 18.43 15.43 -14.25
CA ASN A 599 18.34 13.96 -14.20
C ASN A 599 17.27 13.36 -15.12
N THR A 600 16.45 14.19 -15.77
CA THR A 600 15.45 13.75 -16.75
C THR A 600 16.08 13.65 -18.14
N PRO A 601 15.92 12.54 -18.87
CA PRO A 601 16.38 12.43 -20.25
C PRO A 601 15.82 13.58 -21.10
N SER A 602 16.67 14.23 -21.90
CA SER A 602 16.20 15.26 -22.84
C SER A 602 15.35 14.60 -23.93
N THR A 603 14.13 15.11 -24.14
CA THR A 603 13.22 14.68 -25.21
C THR A 603 13.62 15.19 -26.60
N THR A 604 14.70 15.97 -26.71
CA THR A 604 15.22 16.43 -27.99
C THR A 604 15.83 15.25 -28.76
N PRO A 605 15.32 14.88 -29.94
CA PRO A 605 15.99 13.94 -30.80
C PRO A 605 17.39 14.48 -31.10
N SER A 606 18.44 13.74 -30.76
CA SER A 606 19.78 14.05 -31.25
C SER A 606 19.68 14.09 -32.78
N PRO A 607 20.12 15.17 -33.47
CA PRO A 607 20.08 15.20 -34.92
C PRO A 607 20.86 14.00 -35.42
N ALA A 608 20.14 13.08 -36.07
CA ALA A 608 20.72 11.89 -36.67
C ALA A 608 21.93 12.35 -37.49
N THR A 609 23.11 11.91 -37.07
CA THR A 609 24.32 12.07 -37.88
C THR A 609 24.09 11.21 -39.10
N THR A 610 23.71 11.84 -40.20
CA THR A 610 23.50 11.21 -41.49
C THR A 610 24.76 10.42 -41.84
N PRO A 611 24.73 9.09 -41.95
CA PRO A 611 25.86 8.36 -42.46
C PRO A 611 26.03 8.72 -43.93
N ARG A 612 27.25 9.10 -44.28
CA ARG A 612 27.70 9.31 -45.66
C ARG A 612 27.39 8.05 -46.50
N PRO A 613 26.96 8.16 -47.76
CA PRO A 613 26.58 6.99 -48.55
C PRO A 613 27.83 6.17 -48.88
N THR A 614 27.81 4.89 -48.53
CA THR A 614 28.76 3.90 -49.04
C THR A 614 28.07 3.06 -50.11
N GLU A 615 28.82 2.83 -51.18
CA GLU A 615 28.38 2.22 -52.44
C GLU A 615 27.77 0.81 -52.31
N VAL A 616 26.87 0.57 -53.25
CA VAL A 616 26.11 -0.66 -53.51
C VAL A 616 27.02 -1.85 -53.84
N THR A 617 26.74 -2.99 -53.23
CA THR A 617 26.90 -4.32 -53.85
C THR A 617 25.80 -5.27 -53.37
N SER A 618 24.97 -5.80 -54.29
CA SER A 618 24.09 -6.97 -54.10
C SER A 618 24.91 -8.27 -54.24
N PRO A 619 24.56 -9.40 -53.59
CA PRO A 619 23.45 -10.30 -54.00
C PRO A 619 22.77 -10.98 -52.76
N ASP A 620 21.80 -11.91 -52.76
CA ASP A 620 20.99 -12.65 -53.73
C ASP A 620 19.73 -13.14 -52.97
N VAL A 621 18.63 -13.36 -53.70
CA VAL A 621 17.34 -13.87 -53.19
C VAL A 621 17.25 -15.39 -53.37
N PRO A 622 16.69 -16.13 -52.41
CA PRO A 622 15.98 -17.37 -52.73
C PRO A 622 14.51 -17.36 -52.26
N THR A 623 13.64 -17.76 -53.19
CA THR A 623 12.19 -17.99 -53.06
C THR A 623 11.87 -19.37 -52.43
N PRO A 624 10.62 -19.58 -51.94
CA PRO A 624 10.26 -20.68 -51.03
C PRO A 624 9.62 -21.89 -51.74
N PRO A 625 9.53 -23.06 -51.08
CA PRO A 625 8.63 -24.14 -51.51
C PRO A 625 7.72 -24.62 -50.33
N PRO A 626 6.77 -25.56 -50.53
CA PRO A 626 5.33 -25.26 -50.52
C PRO A 626 4.56 -25.97 -49.38
N GLY A 627 3.34 -25.49 -49.10
CA GLY A 627 2.41 -26.15 -48.19
C GLY A 627 1.77 -27.42 -48.78
N PRO A 628 1.37 -28.35 -47.91
CA PRO A 628 0.02 -28.95 -47.96
C PRO A 628 -0.53 -29.11 -46.51
N GLY A 629 -1.80 -29.27 -46.21
CA GLY A 629 -3.04 -29.41 -46.96
C GLY A 629 -4.16 -29.55 -45.92
N GLN A 630 -5.36 -29.09 -46.25
CA GLN A 630 -6.56 -29.26 -45.42
C GLN A 630 -6.96 -30.74 -45.30
N SER A 631 -7.45 -31.12 -44.12
CA SER A 631 -8.32 -32.29 -43.97
C SER A 631 -9.43 -31.97 -42.97
N THR A 632 -10.64 -31.86 -43.49
CA THR A 632 -11.93 -31.83 -42.80
C THR A 632 -12.41 -33.25 -42.46
N THR A 633 -13.09 -33.46 -41.33
CA THR A 633 -14.41 -34.15 -41.21
C THR A 633 -14.88 -34.29 -39.73
N PRO A 634 -16.19 -34.49 -39.47
CA PRO A 634 -16.88 -33.97 -38.28
C PRO A 634 -17.51 -35.02 -37.33
N GLY A 635 -17.88 -34.54 -36.13
CA GLY A 635 -18.99 -35.06 -35.29
C GLY A 635 -18.59 -35.65 -33.92
N PRO A 636 -19.49 -35.82 -32.94
CA PRO A 636 -20.87 -35.32 -32.80
C PRO A 636 -21.12 -34.52 -31.47
N LYS A 637 -22.26 -33.83 -31.41
CA LYS A 637 -22.87 -33.28 -30.17
C LYS A 637 -23.23 -34.40 -29.18
N PRO A 638 -23.32 -34.06 -27.89
CA PRO A 638 -24.54 -34.39 -27.15
C PRO A 638 -25.21 -33.18 -26.49
N SER A 639 -26.51 -33.37 -26.34
CA SER A 639 -27.54 -32.50 -25.83
C SER A 639 -27.48 -32.25 -24.32
N GLY A 640 -27.89 -31.03 -23.93
CA GLY A 640 -28.86 -30.73 -22.87
C GLY A 640 -28.76 -31.47 -21.53
N ALA A 641 -28.35 -30.72 -20.50
CA ALA A 641 -28.82 -30.93 -19.14
C ALA A 641 -29.10 -29.56 -18.50
N ALA A 642 -30.22 -29.51 -17.79
CA ALA A 642 -30.89 -28.32 -17.31
C ALA A 642 -30.15 -27.62 -16.16
N SER A 643 -30.44 -26.32 -16.07
CA SER A 643 -30.09 -25.43 -14.97
C SER A 643 -30.56 -25.94 -13.60
N THR A 644 -29.66 -25.88 -12.62
CA THR A 644 -30.06 -25.77 -11.21
C THR A 644 -29.23 -24.66 -10.56
N VAL A 645 -29.94 -23.65 -10.07
CA VAL A 645 -29.44 -22.49 -9.33
C VAL A 645 -28.65 -22.97 -8.11
N LEU A 646 -27.38 -22.57 -8.01
CA LEU A 646 -26.53 -22.83 -6.85
C LEU A 646 -26.40 -21.53 -6.05
N THR A 647 -26.99 -21.54 -4.85
CA THR A 647 -26.94 -20.46 -3.88
C THR A 647 -25.61 -20.43 -3.13
N SER A 648 -25.28 -19.25 -2.60
CA SER A 648 -24.01 -18.76 -2.04
C SER A 648 -23.34 -19.62 -0.96
N GLY A 649 -24.00 -20.67 -0.45
CA GLY A 649 -23.44 -21.59 0.55
C GLY A 649 -22.47 -22.63 -0.01
N LEU A 650 -22.57 -23.00 -1.30
CA LEU A 650 -21.75 -24.09 -1.86
C LEU A 650 -20.32 -23.66 -2.28
N LEU A 651 -20.08 -22.38 -2.57
CA LEU A 651 -18.74 -21.90 -2.93
C LEU A 651 -17.81 -21.94 -1.71
N VAL A 652 -18.33 -21.54 -0.54
CA VAL A 652 -17.64 -21.66 0.75
C VAL A 652 -17.37 -23.13 1.08
N ALA A 653 -18.34 -24.02 0.85
CA ALA A 653 -18.14 -25.47 1.03
C ALA A 653 -17.08 -26.07 0.08
N THR A 654 -17.00 -25.61 -1.18
CA THR A 654 -16.04 -26.14 -2.16
C THR A 654 -14.61 -25.67 -1.86
N VAL A 655 -14.45 -24.41 -1.42
CA VAL A 655 -13.17 -23.88 -0.91
C VAL A 655 -12.79 -24.57 0.41
N LEU A 656 -13.75 -24.79 1.32
CA LEU A 656 -13.55 -25.55 2.56
C LEU A 656 -13.12 -27.00 2.30
N ILE A 657 -13.67 -27.67 1.27
CA ILE A 657 -13.29 -29.05 0.91
C ILE A 657 -11.87 -29.08 0.32
N CYS A 658 -11.50 -28.12 -0.53
CA CYS A 658 -10.14 -28.01 -1.06
C CYS A 658 -9.10 -27.65 0.02
N VAL A 659 -9.43 -26.72 0.91
CA VAL A 659 -8.58 -26.31 2.05
C VAL A 659 -8.46 -27.46 3.06
N ARG A 660 -9.55 -28.16 3.39
CA ARG A 660 -9.53 -29.35 4.25
C ARG A 660 -8.70 -30.49 3.65
N ASN A 661 -8.78 -30.74 2.34
CA ASN A 661 -8.01 -31.79 1.69
C ASN A 661 -6.51 -31.47 1.58
N LYS A 662 -6.13 -30.18 1.45
CA LYS A 662 -4.72 -29.73 1.53
C LYS A 662 -4.20 -29.74 2.98
N LEU A 663 -5.00 -29.31 3.96
CA LEU A 663 -4.63 -29.32 5.39
C LEU A 663 -4.57 -30.72 6.00
N ALA A 664 -5.31 -31.69 5.46
CA ALA A 664 -5.23 -33.10 5.90
C ALA A 664 -4.07 -33.88 5.27
N ALA A 665 -3.36 -33.28 4.30
CA ALA A 665 -2.20 -33.86 3.63
C ALA A 665 -0.85 -33.28 4.13
N LEU A 666 -0.91 -32.25 4.98
CA LEU A 666 0.20 -31.69 5.77
C LEU A 666 0.08 -32.20 7.22
#